data_AF-Q1ITE8-F1
#
_entry.id   AF-Q1ITE8-F1
#
_cell.length_a   1.000
_cell.length_b   1.000
_cell.length_c   1.000
_cell.angle_alpha   90.00
_cell.angle_beta   90.00
_cell.angle_gamma   90.00
#
_symmetry.space_group_name_H-M   'P 1'
#
loop_
_entity.id
_entity.type
_entity.pdbx_description
1 polymer ?
#
loop_
_entity_poly.entity_id
_entity_poly.type
_entity_poly.pdbx_seq_one_letter_code
_entity_poly.pdbx_strand_id
1 'polypeptide(L)'
;MSFDISRVTFDPWKDFSSVVMQQGRVQLDSDWNEWLAELARRIRAGTYDCFGHAVYPSTTPNAFLIKPTAGSVSIGVGRMYVDGLLAENHGLPVPQSGGWIPPNPPAPGAQPDWDPALDELVGANPLDYLQQPYFPGIATQAPFPTSGGPFMVYLDVWQRCLTFLEDPDLIEKAVSVDTTGRIQTVWQVRLLDVSKTSGVTCTTADDDITAWSALIQPSAGRLSTGVVQSSPSGPCCLAPNTGFTGMENQLYRVEIHEAATSSTPATFKWSRNNASVATPVMGISQGGTVLTVQSTGRDNVLRFNANDWVEITDDWLELNGQHGELRQVLLVTDSNNTIKLSAALPAASFPVDANNLTDPTRHTRVVKWDQSGKVFQSDGTTQWTDLDASVSTGAIPVPSPGTALILENGVTVSFDLNPGTGAFHVADYWNFAARTVDGTVEKLVEAPPLGIHHHYARLSVLTLPDSATDCRIEWPPQSGGGGESGCDCQSCVTADTHNGGSWTIQQAIDFVLGQGGGKVCLGPGVYNVASTINIGGGNAAAVNLAIEGHGLPTLVPTGQFETNAIMRVQNAVDIDIDAIAFSGGASFSDTGAFISGPVALVIAQSAYVRVEHCAFGTAADQRQLSAGVALADTIILNCTLRENLFTNVDTGVAVHAEKLAVMQFLAEENQFYCTNAAFNCSGPASLLASEVRFAKNFVQAASGFTLIGTGLDVTVESNTFQITAATASDTAAYDAAVICNISQTRVLNNEISRTTTDVSVNTSANNKGGLTAATYSWLVTALLPSGREVLLTANATVIVSSPSNATLAWAAFSGAKSYKIYRTVANGAVFLLAGTAPQTGGATISYDDTAADSALQNQLPAMQNDGIVIGSTGPTVSTNLAADTTLTPIYGIQIVGNRLNALAGTGILSPTGSYMLATLIAQNQMSSIGGDGILLSGAYIDLDIVQNSLLSVAQLPNDSKQIAGIQVRATLDANISENRIAQLGPQTGDTGASRRAIYVLLGMDVRIAGNQVTDAGPSVSPSRGIMCSVLGRLDVTDNNVRRATAPPATPDKSAWLALLATGDVVSVQDNLFESYGGATPSFPGTVVIASIQTCTFSDNQCFLDDPNNSGLDLVVEIEALSIIAMGNRVKGPASGVVANAPPPSMILVVPGGDKPAVTVIGNITTMGIQVQPSGMPAAMAPLNITA
;
A
#
# COMPACT_ATOMS: atom_id res chain seq x y z
N MET A 1 28.19 3.35 -52.66
CA MET A 1 27.48 2.17 -53.23
C MET A 1 26.27 1.84 -52.38
N SER A 2 25.33 1.04 -52.89
CA SER A 2 24.09 0.70 -52.18
C SER A 2 23.58 -0.69 -52.55
N PHE A 3 22.39 -1.04 -52.06
CA PHE A 3 21.75 -2.34 -52.30
C PHE A 3 21.06 -2.40 -53.66
N ASP A 4 21.05 -3.59 -54.25
CA ASP A 4 20.22 -3.92 -55.42
C ASP A 4 18.78 -4.20 -54.97
N ILE A 5 17.93 -3.17 -54.96
CA ILE A 5 16.53 -3.23 -54.49
C ILE A 5 15.58 -2.61 -55.51
N SER A 6 14.31 -3.01 -55.47
CA SER A 6 13.32 -2.62 -56.50
C SER A 6 12.70 -1.24 -56.28
N ARG A 7 12.48 -0.84 -55.01
CA ARG A 7 11.88 0.46 -54.62
C ARG A 7 12.00 0.69 -53.10
N VAL A 8 12.00 1.95 -52.68
CA VAL A 8 11.85 2.39 -51.28
C VAL A 8 10.54 3.15 -51.18
N THR A 9 9.67 2.78 -50.24
CA THR A 9 8.24 3.16 -50.27
C THR A 9 7.75 3.83 -49.03
N PHE A 10 8.53 3.69 -47.96
CA PHE A 10 8.22 4.21 -46.65
C PHE A 10 8.01 5.73 -46.75
N ASP A 11 6.83 6.16 -46.31
CA ASP A 11 6.43 7.56 -46.29
C ASP A 11 5.87 7.87 -44.90
N PRO A 12 6.58 8.65 -44.07
CA PRO A 12 6.13 8.95 -42.72
C PRO A 12 4.81 9.74 -42.68
N TRP A 13 4.36 10.33 -43.79
CA TRP A 13 3.10 11.09 -43.85
C TRP A 13 1.85 10.21 -44.00
N LYS A 14 2.02 8.90 -44.27
CA LYS A 14 0.88 7.97 -44.45
C LYS A 14 0.44 7.27 -43.16
N ASP A 15 1.22 7.38 -42.09
CA ASP A 15 0.95 6.75 -40.78
C ASP A 15 0.71 5.23 -40.84
N PHE A 16 1.33 4.52 -41.80
CA PHE A 16 1.30 3.07 -41.84
C PHE A 16 2.11 2.49 -40.67
N SER A 17 1.58 1.42 -40.05
CA SER A 17 2.16 0.83 -38.83
C SER A 17 2.68 -0.60 -39.02
N SER A 18 2.34 -1.24 -40.14
CA SER A 18 2.84 -2.56 -40.53
C SER A 18 2.48 -2.90 -41.97
N VAL A 19 3.27 -3.80 -42.57
CA VAL A 19 2.96 -4.46 -43.84
C VAL A 19 2.41 -5.87 -43.57
N VAL A 20 1.33 -6.24 -44.27
CA VAL A 20 0.65 -7.53 -44.07
C VAL A 20 0.81 -8.41 -45.30
N MET A 21 1.43 -9.59 -45.11
CA MET A 21 1.52 -10.61 -46.15
C MET A 21 0.14 -11.21 -46.45
N GLN A 22 -0.32 -11.07 -47.69
CA GLN A 22 -1.60 -11.64 -48.13
C GLN A 22 -1.42 -13.04 -48.74
N GLN A 23 -2.34 -13.95 -48.40
CA GLN A 23 -2.33 -15.31 -48.94
C GLN A 23 -2.42 -15.31 -50.48
N GLY A 24 -1.51 -16.05 -51.12
CA GLY A 24 -1.52 -16.27 -52.58
C GLY A 24 -1.03 -15.09 -53.43
N ARG A 25 -0.46 -14.04 -52.82
CA ARG A 25 0.16 -12.92 -53.53
C ARG A 25 1.68 -13.09 -53.66
N VAL A 26 2.27 -12.46 -54.67
CA VAL A 26 3.72 -12.40 -54.87
C VAL A 26 4.31 -11.49 -53.79
N GLN A 27 5.40 -11.91 -53.17
CA GLN A 27 6.17 -11.09 -52.23
C GLN A 27 7.22 -10.28 -52.99
N LEU A 28 7.34 -9.00 -52.67
CA LEU A 28 8.39 -8.12 -53.20
C LEU A 28 9.33 -7.72 -52.06
N ASP A 29 10.60 -7.50 -52.40
CA ASP A 29 11.61 -6.95 -51.48
C ASP A 29 11.17 -5.58 -50.94
N SER A 30 10.47 -4.78 -51.75
CA SER A 30 9.95 -3.47 -51.33
C SER A 30 9.03 -3.55 -50.11
N ASP A 31 8.23 -4.61 -49.99
CA ASP A 31 7.29 -4.78 -48.88
C ASP A 31 8.05 -5.07 -47.57
N TRP A 32 9.12 -5.86 -47.67
CA TRP A 32 10.00 -6.16 -46.53
C TRP A 32 10.81 -4.92 -46.11
N ASN A 33 11.32 -4.17 -47.08
CA ASN A 33 12.05 -2.92 -46.85
C ASN A 33 11.14 -1.84 -46.24
N GLU A 34 9.88 -1.72 -46.68
CA GLU A 34 8.88 -0.82 -46.08
C GLU A 34 8.63 -1.18 -44.62
N TRP A 35 8.37 -2.45 -44.35
CA TRP A 35 8.14 -2.94 -42.99
C TRP A 35 9.33 -2.66 -42.06
N LEU A 36 10.55 -2.91 -42.53
CA LEU A 36 11.76 -2.62 -41.75
C LEU A 36 11.90 -1.12 -41.47
N ALA A 37 11.64 -0.26 -42.47
CA ALA A 37 11.70 1.19 -42.31
C ALA A 37 10.62 1.71 -41.34
N GLU A 38 9.39 1.21 -41.42
CA GLU A 38 8.31 1.50 -40.47
C GLU A 38 8.69 1.11 -39.04
N LEU A 39 9.22 -0.11 -38.86
CA LEU A 39 9.67 -0.60 -37.56
C LEU A 39 10.82 0.23 -37.00
N ALA A 40 11.85 0.51 -37.81
CA ALA A 40 13.00 1.30 -37.42
C ALA A 40 12.58 2.74 -37.04
N ARG A 41 11.71 3.38 -37.82
CA ARG A 41 11.17 4.71 -37.50
C ARG A 41 10.36 4.70 -36.20
N ARG A 42 9.59 3.63 -35.94
CA ARG A 42 8.81 3.49 -34.70
C ARG A 42 9.71 3.33 -33.48
N ILE A 43 10.72 2.45 -33.56
CA ILE A 43 11.69 2.27 -32.47
C ILE A 43 12.42 3.58 -32.21
N ARG A 44 12.97 4.20 -33.26
CA ARG A 44 13.70 5.46 -33.15
C ARG A 44 12.88 6.57 -32.51
N ALA A 45 11.64 6.79 -32.98
CA ALA A 45 10.79 7.81 -32.39
C ALA A 45 10.36 7.47 -30.96
N GLY A 46 10.02 6.21 -30.67
CA GLY A 46 9.74 5.80 -29.30
C GLY A 46 10.94 6.02 -28.35
N THR A 47 12.15 5.70 -28.80
CA THR A 47 13.38 5.97 -28.04
C THR A 47 13.61 7.47 -27.87
N TYR A 48 13.47 8.25 -28.93
CA TYR A 48 13.63 9.71 -28.89
C TYR A 48 12.60 10.41 -28.00
N ASP A 49 11.32 10.04 -28.13
CA ASP A 49 10.23 10.62 -27.35
C ASP A 49 10.33 10.23 -25.87
N CYS A 50 10.87 9.04 -25.55
CA CYS A 50 11.10 8.60 -24.18
C CYS A 50 12.35 9.23 -23.56
N PHE A 51 13.47 9.30 -24.29
CA PHE A 51 14.79 9.59 -23.71
C PHE A 51 15.33 10.98 -24.04
N GLY A 52 14.79 11.65 -25.07
CA GLY A 52 15.30 12.90 -25.62
C GLY A 52 16.40 12.72 -26.66
N HIS A 53 17.14 13.80 -26.93
CA HIS A 53 18.14 13.88 -28.00
C HIS A 53 19.35 12.97 -27.80
N ALA A 54 19.94 12.92 -26.60
CA ALA A 54 21.16 12.16 -26.39
C ALA A 54 21.31 11.73 -24.94
N VAL A 55 21.38 10.43 -24.67
CA VAL A 55 21.51 9.89 -23.31
C VAL A 55 22.37 8.63 -23.23
N TYR A 56 23.00 8.39 -22.09
CA TYR A 56 23.55 7.08 -21.74
C TYR A 56 22.66 6.38 -20.70
N PRO A 57 22.39 5.08 -20.83
CA PRO A 57 21.68 4.33 -19.80
C PRO A 57 22.51 4.19 -18.52
N SER A 58 21.86 4.24 -17.36
CA SER A 58 22.48 4.00 -16.04
C SER A 58 23.10 2.60 -15.91
N THR A 59 22.69 1.64 -16.75
CA THR A 59 23.29 0.30 -16.84
C THR A 59 24.68 0.31 -17.50
N THR A 60 25.04 1.36 -18.23
CA THR A 60 26.36 1.52 -18.87
C THR A 60 26.91 2.92 -18.57
N PRO A 61 27.25 3.24 -17.30
CA PRO A 61 27.58 4.61 -16.88
C PRO A 61 28.87 5.16 -17.52
N ASN A 62 29.75 4.26 -17.95
CA ASN A 62 31.00 4.61 -18.64
C ASN A 62 30.82 4.82 -20.15
N ALA A 63 29.62 4.67 -20.73
CA ALA A 63 29.41 4.76 -22.16
C ALA A 63 29.91 6.10 -22.73
N PHE A 64 30.92 6.04 -23.58
CA PHE A 64 31.55 7.21 -24.21
C PHE A 64 32.08 8.26 -23.20
N LEU A 65 32.34 7.86 -21.95
CA LEU A 65 32.93 8.74 -20.94
C LEU A 65 34.36 9.13 -21.37
N ILE A 66 34.63 10.43 -21.45
CA ILE A 66 35.94 10.95 -21.84
C ILE A 66 36.82 11.13 -20.60
N LYS A 67 37.97 10.47 -20.57
CA LYS A 67 38.98 10.65 -19.53
C LYS A 67 40.33 11.03 -20.14
N PRO A 68 40.94 12.16 -19.74
CA PRO A 68 42.28 12.55 -20.18
C PRO A 68 43.32 11.46 -19.85
N THR A 69 44.21 11.21 -20.81
CA THR A 69 45.39 10.36 -20.65
C THR A 69 46.62 11.16 -21.10
N ALA A 70 47.83 10.69 -20.78
CA ALA A 70 49.06 11.41 -21.12
C ALA A 70 49.21 11.59 -22.65
N GLY A 71 48.81 12.76 -23.17
CA GLY A 71 48.85 13.10 -24.59
C GLY A 71 47.69 12.57 -25.45
N SER A 72 46.60 12.09 -24.86
CA SER A 72 45.40 11.57 -25.55
C SER A 72 44.15 11.64 -24.64
N VAL A 73 43.05 11.02 -25.05
CA VAL A 73 41.90 10.70 -24.20
C VAL A 73 41.51 9.24 -24.36
N SER A 74 40.98 8.66 -23.28
CA SER A 74 40.29 7.37 -23.32
C SER A 74 38.77 7.57 -23.43
N ILE A 75 38.12 6.69 -24.18
CA ILE A 75 36.69 6.66 -24.50
C ILE A 75 36.10 5.42 -23.80
N GLY A 76 35.22 5.66 -22.83
CA GLY A 76 34.63 4.60 -22.02
C GLY A 76 33.69 3.65 -22.78
N VAL A 77 33.64 2.40 -22.31
CA VAL A 77 32.82 1.30 -22.86
C VAL A 77 31.35 1.50 -22.52
N GLY A 78 30.45 1.20 -23.44
CA GLY A 78 29.01 1.16 -23.20
C GLY A 78 28.15 1.72 -24.33
N ARG A 79 26.85 1.81 -24.05
CA ARG A 79 25.79 2.20 -24.99
C ARG A 79 25.33 3.64 -24.78
N MET A 80 25.11 4.37 -25.86
CA MET A 80 24.54 5.72 -25.85
C MET A 80 23.49 5.84 -26.96
N TYR A 81 22.35 6.45 -26.67
CA TYR A 81 21.30 6.71 -27.65
C TYR A 81 21.39 8.15 -28.12
N VAL A 82 21.48 8.39 -29.44
CA VAL A 82 21.55 9.72 -30.07
C VAL A 82 20.47 9.85 -31.14
N ASP A 83 19.53 10.78 -30.95
CA ASP A 83 18.30 10.97 -31.73
C ASP A 83 17.55 9.65 -32.01
N GLY A 84 17.55 8.75 -31.02
CA GLY A 84 16.96 7.42 -31.08
C GLY A 84 17.82 6.33 -31.73
N LEU A 85 19.02 6.63 -32.22
CA LEU A 85 19.98 5.65 -32.73
C LEU A 85 20.87 5.12 -31.60
N LEU A 86 21.07 3.80 -31.54
CA LEU A 86 22.00 3.17 -30.59
C LEU A 86 23.44 3.21 -31.12
N ALA A 87 24.31 3.98 -30.47
CA ALA A 87 25.75 3.93 -30.63
C ALA A 87 26.36 3.10 -29.49
N GLU A 88 27.28 2.20 -29.82
CA GLU A 88 27.85 1.28 -28.83
C GLU A 88 29.36 1.13 -28.97
N ASN A 89 30.07 1.45 -27.88
CA ASN A 89 31.49 1.18 -27.75
C ASN A 89 31.70 -0.14 -27.00
N HIS A 90 32.05 -1.19 -27.73
CA HIS A 90 32.29 -2.53 -27.17
C HIS A 90 33.64 -2.67 -26.43
N GLY A 91 34.55 -1.67 -26.44
CA GLY A 91 35.80 -1.73 -25.67
C GLY A 91 36.84 -2.76 -26.14
N LEU A 92 37.87 -2.99 -25.31
CA LEU A 92 38.97 -3.93 -25.55
C LEU A 92 39.08 -5.00 -24.45
N PRO A 93 39.54 -6.23 -24.77
CA PRO A 93 39.88 -6.71 -26.12
C PRO A 93 38.62 -7.01 -26.95
N VAL A 94 38.67 -6.72 -28.25
CA VAL A 94 37.60 -7.12 -29.18
C VAL A 94 37.62 -8.63 -29.43
N PRO A 95 36.46 -9.30 -29.58
CA PRO A 95 36.41 -10.70 -29.97
C PRO A 95 37.19 -10.95 -31.27
N GLN A 96 37.99 -12.03 -31.33
CA GLN A 96 38.73 -12.38 -32.55
C GLN A 96 37.78 -12.97 -33.62
N SER A 97 38.02 -12.65 -34.90
CA SER A 97 37.30 -13.28 -36.02
C SER A 97 37.54 -14.80 -36.00
N GLY A 98 36.47 -15.58 -35.78
CA GLY A 98 36.56 -17.05 -35.68
C GLY A 98 35.48 -17.76 -34.83
N GLY A 99 34.60 -17.01 -34.15
CA GLY A 99 33.48 -17.55 -33.38
C GLY A 99 33.58 -17.25 -31.88
N TRP A 100 32.50 -17.57 -31.16
CA TRP A 100 32.23 -17.25 -29.75
C TRP A 100 33.37 -17.57 -28.76
N ILE A 101 34.28 -18.49 -29.11
CA ILE A 101 35.46 -18.84 -28.31
C ILE A 101 36.60 -19.22 -29.27
N PRO A 102 37.76 -18.54 -29.25
CA PRO A 102 38.90 -18.97 -30.05
C PRO A 102 39.37 -20.36 -29.59
N PRO A 103 39.82 -21.26 -30.50
CA PRO A 103 40.26 -22.61 -30.16
C PRO A 103 41.45 -22.68 -29.19
N ASN A 104 42.03 -21.53 -28.81
CA ASN A 104 43.05 -21.38 -27.80
C ASN A 104 42.81 -20.03 -27.07
N PRO A 105 42.11 -20.00 -25.92
CA PRO A 105 41.82 -18.75 -25.24
C PRO A 105 43.14 -18.13 -24.72
N PRO A 106 43.46 -16.86 -25.06
CA PRO A 106 44.52 -16.10 -24.38
C PRO A 106 44.33 -16.08 -22.85
N ALA A 107 45.40 -15.74 -22.13
CA ALA A 107 45.47 -15.77 -20.66
C ALA A 107 44.26 -15.09 -19.97
N PRO A 108 43.84 -15.55 -18.78
CA PRO A 108 42.79 -14.90 -18.00
C PRO A 108 43.08 -13.41 -17.80
N GLY A 109 42.14 -12.54 -18.19
CA GLY A 109 42.30 -11.07 -18.20
C GLY A 109 42.52 -10.45 -19.59
N ALA A 110 42.67 -11.27 -20.63
CA ALA A 110 42.74 -10.84 -22.03
C ALA A 110 41.55 -11.35 -22.88
N GLN A 111 40.42 -11.64 -22.23
CA GLN A 111 39.17 -12.06 -22.86
C GLN A 111 38.11 -10.95 -22.73
N PRO A 112 37.16 -10.86 -23.67
CA PRO A 112 35.96 -10.07 -23.45
C PRO A 112 35.10 -10.69 -22.34
N ASP A 113 34.40 -9.85 -21.58
CA ASP A 113 33.41 -10.21 -20.58
C ASP A 113 32.07 -10.60 -21.24
N TRP A 114 31.20 -11.29 -20.51
CA TRP A 114 29.85 -11.66 -20.95
C TRP A 114 28.81 -10.71 -20.33
N ASP A 115 27.99 -10.07 -21.17
CA ASP A 115 26.80 -9.31 -20.75
C ASP A 115 25.59 -10.26 -20.71
N PRO A 116 25.12 -10.69 -19.52
CA PRO A 116 23.99 -11.60 -19.39
C PRO A 116 22.63 -10.92 -19.65
N ALA A 117 22.57 -9.59 -19.76
CA ALA A 117 21.33 -8.89 -20.04
C ALA A 117 21.02 -8.85 -21.54
N LEU A 118 22.06 -8.86 -22.38
CA LEU A 118 21.95 -8.85 -23.84
C LEU A 118 22.39 -10.17 -24.49
N ASP A 119 22.88 -11.13 -23.72
CA ASP A 119 23.44 -12.38 -24.19
C ASP A 119 24.58 -12.19 -25.22
N GLU A 120 25.55 -11.30 -24.91
CA GLU A 120 26.67 -10.97 -25.80
C GLU A 120 28.04 -10.75 -25.11
N LEU A 121 29.12 -10.66 -25.90
CA LEU A 121 30.48 -10.39 -25.41
C LEU A 121 30.80 -8.89 -25.46
N VAL A 122 31.42 -8.37 -24.39
CA VAL A 122 31.83 -6.96 -24.26
C VAL A 122 33.27 -6.85 -23.75
N GLY A 123 34.06 -5.94 -24.31
CA GLY A 123 35.42 -5.66 -23.86
C GLY A 123 35.43 -4.91 -22.52
N ALA A 124 36.33 -5.29 -21.61
CA ALA A 124 36.43 -4.70 -20.27
C ALA A 124 37.09 -3.32 -20.23
N ASN A 125 37.88 -2.96 -21.25
CA ASN A 125 38.76 -1.79 -21.23
C ASN A 125 38.29 -0.68 -22.20
N PRO A 126 38.44 0.61 -21.83
CA PRO A 126 38.15 1.73 -22.71
C PRO A 126 39.08 1.78 -23.93
N LEU A 127 38.64 2.46 -24.99
CA LEU A 127 39.44 2.68 -26.19
C LEU A 127 40.27 3.96 -26.06
N ASP A 128 41.51 3.96 -26.55
CA ASP A 128 42.21 5.22 -26.81
C ASP A 128 41.57 5.94 -28.02
N TYR A 129 41.61 7.27 -28.02
CA TYR A 129 41.12 8.09 -29.14
C TYR A 129 41.63 7.60 -30.51
N LEU A 130 42.90 7.17 -30.61
CA LEU A 130 43.50 6.72 -31.86
C LEU A 130 43.12 5.28 -32.26
N GLN A 131 42.38 4.55 -31.41
CA GLN A 131 42.03 3.14 -31.60
C GLN A 131 40.54 2.92 -31.94
N GLN A 132 39.82 3.99 -32.30
CA GLN A 132 38.40 3.91 -32.64
C GLN A 132 38.17 3.03 -33.89
N PRO A 133 37.27 2.03 -33.82
CA PRO A 133 37.08 1.04 -34.88
C PRO A 133 36.55 1.64 -36.18
N TYR A 134 35.74 2.71 -36.10
CA TYR A 134 35.14 3.34 -37.27
C TYR A 134 35.78 4.66 -37.66
N PHE A 135 36.97 4.98 -37.13
CA PHE A 135 37.73 6.17 -37.52
C PHE A 135 39.10 5.80 -38.10
N PRO A 136 39.12 5.13 -39.27
CA PRO A 136 40.38 4.69 -39.87
C PRO A 136 41.27 5.90 -40.18
N GLY A 137 42.56 5.78 -39.87
CA GLY A 137 43.52 6.81 -40.21
C GLY A 137 43.56 8.04 -39.33
N ILE A 138 42.88 8.01 -38.18
CA ILE A 138 42.72 9.13 -37.27
C ILE A 138 44.03 9.87 -36.94
N ALA A 139 45.14 9.15 -36.78
CA ALA A 139 46.45 9.75 -36.52
C ALA A 139 46.94 10.72 -37.63
N THR A 140 46.42 10.58 -38.85
CA THR A 140 46.76 11.45 -40.00
C THR A 140 45.64 12.43 -40.34
N GLN A 141 44.38 12.00 -40.24
CA GLN A 141 43.21 12.79 -40.65
C GLN A 141 42.74 13.76 -39.56
N ALA A 142 42.82 13.35 -38.29
CA ALA A 142 42.39 14.12 -37.15
C ALA A 142 43.31 13.85 -35.94
N PRO A 143 44.61 14.19 -36.02
CA PRO A 143 45.57 13.94 -34.96
C PRO A 143 45.12 14.61 -33.66
N PHE A 144 45.40 13.96 -32.53
CA PHE A 144 45.04 14.52 -31.24
C PHE A 144 45.80 15.84 -31.00
N PRO A 145 45.10 16.95 -30.64
CA PRO A 145 45.72 18.25 -30.49
C PRO A 145 46.71 18.26 -29.33
N THR A 146 47.91 18.83 -29.57
CA THR A 146 48.98 18.96 -28.56
C THR A 146 49.06 20.35 -27.91
N SER A 147 48.32 21.33 -28.46
CA SER A 147 48.17 22.70 -27.92
C SER A 147 46.84 23.32 -28.41
N GLY A 148 46.28 24.28 -27.68
CA GLY A 148 44.99 24.92 -27.99
C GLY A 148 43.87 24.57 -27.00
N GLY A 149 42.65 24.97 -27.30
CA GLY A 149 41.43 24.68 -26.52
C GLY A 149 40.81 25.91 -25.82
N PRO A 150 39.66 25.74 -25.14
CA PRO A 150 38.96 24.48 -24.86
C PRO A 150 38.40 23.82 -26.12
N PHE A 151 38.30 22.48 -26.10
CA PHE A 151 37.71 21.66 -27.15
C PHE A 151 36.37 21.07 -26.68
N MET A 152 35.35 21.12 -27.53
CA MET A 152 34.13 20.34 -27.35
C MET A 152 34.36 18.95 -27.95
N VAL A 153 34.37 17.92 -27.10
CA VAL A 153 34.41 16.52 -27.51
C VAL A 153 32.98 16.07 -27.77
N TYR A 154 32.72 15.51 -28.94
CA TYR A 154 31.39 15.10 -29.36
C TYR A 154 31.41 13.73 -30.03
N LEU A 155 30.25 13.08 -29.98
CA LEU A 155 29.94 11.83 -30.67
C LEU A 155 29.21 12.16 -31.96
N ASP A 156 29.71 11.66 -33.09
CA ASP A 156 29.08 11.71 -34.41
C ASP A 156 28.58 10.30 -34.77
N VAL A 157 27.28 10.15 -35.00
CA VAL A 157 26.59 8.87 -35.21
C VAL A 157 25.78 8.91 -36.50
N TRP A 158 25.94 7.92 -37.37
CA TRP A 158 25.13 7.80 -38.59
C TRP A 158 24.92 6.34 -38.97
N GLN A 159 24.08 6.09 -39.98
CA GLN A 159 23.87 4.76 -40.52
C GLN A 159 24.46 4.66 -41.93
N ARG A 160 25.16 3.55 -42.22
CA ARG A 160 25.68 3.24 -43.56
C ARG A 160 25.22 1.86 -44.05
N CYS A 161 25.22 1.68 -45.36
CA CYS A 161 24.92 0.39 -46.00
C CYS A 161 26.18 -0.46 -46.09
N LEU A 162 26.11 -1.72 -45.66
CA LEU A 162 27.16 -2.73 -45.78
C LEU A 162 26.69 -3.84 -46.71
N THR A 163 27.53 -4.16 -47.67
CA THR A 163 27.43 -5.34 -48.52
C THR A 163 28.62 -6.25 -48.27
N PHE A 164 28.70 -7.35 -49.02
CA PHE A 164 29.89 -8.19 -48.99
C PHE A 164 31.19 -7.48 -49.42
N LEU A 165 31.11 -6.30 -50.03
CA LEU A 165 32.29 -5.54 -50.43
C LEU A 165 33.01 -4.92 -49.22
N GLU A 166 32.24 -4.48 -48.22
CA GLU A 166 32.75 -3.95 -46.94
C GLU A 166 32.91 -5.05 -45.89
N ASP A 167 32.06 -6.09 -45.92
CA ASP A 167 32.13 -7.24 -45.01
C ASP A 167 32.05 -8.56 -45.78
N PRO A 168 33.19 -9.12 -46.24
CA PRO A 168 33.22 -10.33 -47.05
C PRO A 168 32.57 -11.56 -46.42
N ASP A 169 32.41 -11.60 -45.10
CA ASP A 169 31.75 -12.72 -44.38
C ASP A 169 30.22 -12.71 -44.54
N LEU A 170 29.63 -11.66 -45.12
CA LEU A 170 28.20 -11.63 -45.49
C LEU A 170 27.85 -12.59 -46.64
N ILE A 171 28.85 -13.08 -47.40
CA ILE A 171 28.64 -14.16 -48.37
C ILE A 171 28.38 -15.47 -47.60
N GLU A 172 27.25 -16.10 -47.89
CA GLU A 172 26.94 -17.42 -47.31
C GLU A 172 27.95 -18.46 -47.84
N LYS A 173 28.81 -18.97 -46.95
CA LYS A 173 29.93 -19.86 -47.29
C LYS A 173 29.46 -21.15 -47.95
N ALA A 174 28.29 -21.67 -47.61
CA ALA A 174 27.76 -22.92 -48.18
C ALA A 174 27.39 -22.82 -49.66
N VAL A 175 26.94 -21.65 -50.12
CA VAL A 175 26.43 -21.44 -51.50
C VAL A 175 27.19 -20.35 -52.27
N SER A 176 28.09 -19.62 -51.62
CA SER A 176 28.95 -18.58 -52.20
C SER A 176 28.17 -17.49 -52.95
N VAL A 177 27.02 -17.10 -52.40
CA VAL A 177 26.18 -16.04 -52.96
C VAL A 177 25.91 -14.95 -51.93
N ASP A 178 25.87 -13.70 -52.41
CA ASP A 178 25.31 -12.58 -51.67
C ASP A 178 23.79 -12.72 -51.64
N THR A 179 23.20 -12.51 -50.47
CA THR A 179 21.75 -12.68 -50.24
C THR A 179 21.12 -11.43 -49.65
N THR A 180 21.81 -10.73 -48.75
CA THR A 180 21.24 -9.61 -47.99
C THR A 180 22.33 -8.64 -47.55
N GLY A 181 22.04 -7.33 -47.60
CA GLY A 181 22.89 -6.30 -47.02
C GLY A 181 22.62 -6.07 -45.52
N ARG A 182 23.42 -5.21 -44.88
CA ARG A 182 23.23 -4.76 -43.49
C ARG A 182 23.23 -3.25 -43.43
N ILE A 183 22.42 -2.67 -42.56
CA ILE A 183 22.58 -1.27 -42.14
C ILE A 183 23.40 -1.29 -40.86
N GLN A 184 24.55 -0.62 -40.85
CA GLN A 184 25.42 -0.49 -39.68
C GLN A 184 25.32 0.91 -39.10
N THR A 185 25.11 1.00 -37.78
CA THR A 185 25.29 2.25 -37.05
C THR A 185 26.78 2.46 -36.80
N VAL A 186 27.30 3.58 -37.28
CA VAL A 186 28.68 4.01 -37.15
C VAL A 186 28.76 5.11 -36.11
N TRP A 187 29.85 5.15 -35.36
CA TRP A 187 30.14 6.23 -34.42
C TRP A 187 31.60 6.68 -34.50
N GLN A 188 31.83 7.97 -34.28
CA GLN A 188 33.17 8.56 -34.12
C GLN A 188 33.15 9.62 -33.02
N VAL A 189 34.15 9.59 -32.15
CA VAL A 189 34.44 10.67 -31.20
C VAL A 189 35.40 11.64 -31.86
N ARG A 190 35.00 12.91 -31.95
CA ARG A 190 35.74 13.99 -32.60
C ARG A 190 35.89 15.18 -31.66
N LEU A 191 36.85 16.06 -31.96
CA LEU A 191 37.14 17.28 -31.19
C LEU A 191 36.85 18.52 -32.04
N LEU A 192 36.08 19.45 -31.49
CA LEU A 192 35.79 20.75 -32.08
C LEU A 192 36.48 21.85 -31.26
N ASP A 193 37.31 22.68 -31.88
CA ASP A 193 37.92 23.84 -31.23
C ASP A 193 36.86 24.93 -30.98
N VAL A 194 36.56 25.20 -29.71
CA VAL A 194 35.60 26.22 -29.28
C VAL A 194 36.27 27.42 -28.60
N SER A 195 37.59 27.55 -28.72
CA SER A 195 38.39 28.64 -28.12
C SER A 195 37.97 30.05 -28.57
N LYS A 196 37.29 30.18 -29.70
CA LYS A 196 36.77 31.45 -30.23
C LYS A 196 35.49 31.92 -29.52
N THR A 197 34.84 31.07 -28.73
CA THR A 197 33.66 31.39 -27.93
C THR A 197 34.05 31.43 -26.46
N SER A 198 33.78 32.54 -25.77
CA SER A 198 34.21 32.70 -24.38
C SER A 198 33.31 31.90 -23.43
N GLY A 199 33.92 31.12 -22.54
CA GLY A 199 33.22 30.51 -21.39
C GLY A 199 32.31 29.33 -21.73
N VAL A 200 32.58 28.58 -22.80
CA VAL A 200 31.77 27.40 -23.19
C VAL A 200 31.77 26.35 -22.08
N THR A 201 30.58 25.95 -21.63
CA THR A 201 30.32 24.87 -20.68
C THR A 201 29.34 23.86 -21.29
N CYS A 202 29.09 22.74 -20.60
CA CYS A 202 28.09 21.76 -21.02
C CYS A 202 26.65 22.33 -21.04
N THR A 203 26.39 23.44 -20.35
CA THR A 203 25.07 24.10 -20.26
C THR A 203 24.92 25.27 -21.23
N THR A 204 25.95 25.61 -22.01
CA THR A 204 25.85 26.65 -23.04
C THR A 204 24.89 26.20 -24.14
N ALA A 205 23.93 27.06 -24.50
CA ALA A 205 22.96 26.74 -25.54
C ALA A 205 23.63 26.55 -26.92
N ASP A 206 23.05 25.71 -27.75
CA ASP A 206 23.59 25.36 -29.08
C ASP A 206 23.79 26.56 -29.98
N ASP A 207 22.87 27.53 -29.94
CA ASP A 207 22.92 28.76 -30.74
C ASP A 207 24.05 29.71 -30.33
N ASP A 208 24.54 29.59 -29.09
CA ASP A 208 25.63 30.43 -28.56
C ASP A 208 27.03 29.89 -28.95
N ILE A 209 27.11 28.67 -29.49
CA ILE A 209 28.36 28.05 -29.94
C ILE A 209 28.35 28.00 -31.47
N THR A 210 28.70 29.09 -32.14
CA THR A 210 28.62 29.21 -33.61
C THR A 210 29.30 28.07 -34.38
N ALA A 211 30.44 27.57 -33.89
CA ALA A 211 31.14 26.44 -34.51
C ALA A 211 30.35 25.12 -34.39
N TRP A 212 29.61 24.93 -33.29
CA TRP A 212 28.73 23.78 -33.07
C TRP A 212 27.47 23.90 -33.93
N SER A 213 26.80 25.06 -33.92
CA SER A 213 25.59 25.28 -34.71
C SER A 213 25.83 25.06 -36.20
N ALA A 214 27.03 25.43 -36.70
CA ALA A 214 27.43 25.22 -38.09
C ALA A 214 27.74 23.74 -38.41
N LEU A 215 28.27 22.99 -37.43
CA LEU A 215 28.61 21.58 -37.59
C LEU A 215 27.36 20.70 -37.69
N ILE A 216 26.36 20.95 -36.84
CA ILE A 216 25.16 20.11 -36.73
C ILE A 216 24.06 20.43 -37.75
N GLN A 217 24.30 21.35 -38.69
CA GLN A 217 23.29 21.68 -39.70
C GLN A 217 22.99 20.46 -40.58
N PRO A 218 21.72 20.05 -40.74
CA PRO A 218 21.37 19.01 -41.70
C PRO A 218 21.61 19.51 -43.12
N SER A 219 21.72 18.57 -44.07
CA SER A 219 21.78 18.94 -45.48
C SER A 219 20.54 19.74 -45.90
N ALA A 220 20.79 20.87 -46.58
CA ALA A 220 19.73 21.69 -47.15
C ALA A 220 19.32 21.22 -48.55
N GLY A 221 20.00 20.22 -49.13
CA GLY A 221 19.72 19.75 -50.48
C GLY A 221 18.28 19.29 -50.65
N ARG A 222 17.65 19.66 -51.76
CA ARG A 222 16.32 19.20 -52.17
C ARG A 222 16.37 18.72 -53.62
N LEU A 223 15.65 17.64 -53.91
CA LEU A 223 15.52 17.10 -55.27
C LEU A 223 14.06 17.03 -55.68
N SER A 224 13.79 17.50 -56.90
CA SER A 224 12.52 17.28 -57.59
C SER A 224 12.76 16.42 -58.84
N THR A 225 11.86 15.46 -59.09
CA THR A 225 11.95 14.55 -60.24
C THR A 225 10.79 14.77 -61.20
N GLY A 226 11.01 14.46 -62.47
CA GLY A 226 9.99 14.59 -63.50
C GLY A 226 10.34 13.82 -64.76
N VAL A 227 9.50 14.00 -65.78
CA VAL A 227 9.74 13.45 -67.11
C VAL A 227 9.53 14.51 -68.19
N VAL A 228 10.31 14.39 -69.25
CA VAL A 228 10.11 15.11 -70.51
C VAL A 228 9.98 14.10 -71.64
N GLN A 229 9.38 14.53 -72.75
CA GLN A 229 9.22 13.69 -73.93
C GLN A 229 10.59 13.26 -74.45
N SER A 230 10.79 11.95 -74.61
CA SER A 230 12.01 11.37 -75.17
C SER A 230 11.68 10.44 -76.34
N SER A 231 12.61 10.31 -77.29
CA SER A 231 12.44 9.38 -78.41
C SER A 231 12.59 7.95 -77.90
N PRO A 232 11.76 6.99 -78.37
CA PRO A 232 11.88 5.60 -77.93
C PRO A 232 13.26 5.02 -78.27
N SER A 233 13.86 4.27 -77.34
CA SER A 233 15.16 3.61 -77.54
C SER A 233 15.00 2.08 -77.69
N GLY A 234 15.45 1.53 -78.83
CA GLY A 234 15.59 0.08 -79.09
C GLY A 234 14.52 -0.63 -79.96
N PRO A 235 14.69 -1.94 -80.23
CA PRO A 235 13.96 -2.66 -81.30
C PRO A 235 12.50 -3.07 -80.97
N CYS A 236 11.98 -2.78 -79.77
CA CYS A 236 10.65 -3.21 -79.32
C CYS A 236 9.83 -2.11 -78.60
N CYS A 237 9.95 -0.85 -79.02
CA CYS A 237 9.21 0.24 -78.38
C CYS A 237 7.70 0.21 -78.66
N LEU A 238 6.87 0.31 -77.62
CA LEU A 238 5.45 0.69 -77.73
C LEU A 238 5.36 2.20 -78.11
N ALA A 239 4.29 2.61 -78.80
CA ALA A 239 4.08 3.93 -79.43
C ALA A 239 4.26 5.15 -78.48
N PRO A 240 4.27 6.43 -78.94
CA PRO A 240 5.00 7.52 -78.28
C PRO A 240 4.54 7.77 -76.83
N ASN A 241 5.41 7.41 -75.88
CA ASN A 241 5.21 7.65 -74.46
C ASN A 241 5.56 9.11 -74.13
N THR A 242 4.68 9.81 -73.40
CA THR A 242 4.90 11.20 -72.95
C THR A 242 5.84 11.31 -71.74
N GLY A 243 6.64 10.26 -71.45
CA GLY A 243 7.44 10.15 -70.23
C GLY A 243 8.69 9.26 -70.38
N PHE A 244 8.94 8.40 -69.39
CA PHE A 244 10.07 7.47 -69.35
C PHE A 244 10.01 6.44 -70.50
N THR A 245 11.13 6.27 -71.21
CA THR A 245 11.24 5.38 -72.39
C THR A 245 12.24 4.23 -72.22
N GLY A 246 12.72 3.97 -70.99
CA GLY A 246 13.59 2.83 -70.72
C GLY A 246 12.89 1.47 -70.95
N MET A 247 13.69 0.40 -71.07
CA MET A 247 13.19 -0.95 -71.38
C MET A 247 12.75 -1.75 -70.15
N GLU A 248 13.22 -1.37 -68.97
CA GLU A 248 13.04 -2.10 -67.73
C GLU A 248 12.60 -1.17 -66.60
N ASN A 249 12.04 -1.75 -65.54
CA ASN A 249 11.85 -1.01 -64.31
C ASN A 249 13.21 -0.74 -63.67
N GLN A 250 13.46 0.49 -63.25
CA GLN A 250 14.75 0.94 -62.74
C GLN A 250 14.57 1.66 -61.40
N LEU A 251 15.62 1.71 -60.59
CA LEU A 251 15.69 2.48 -59.35
C LEU A 251 16.85 3.47 -59.46
N TYR A 252 16.51 4.70 -59.86
CA TYR A 252 17.50 5.75 -60.00
C TYR A 252 18.03 6.17 -58.64
N ARG A 253 19.36 6.31 -58.53
CA ARG A 253 20.05 7.00 -57.44
C ARG A 253 20.73 8.22 -58.01
N VAL A 254 20.47 9.37 -57.40
CA VAL A 254 21.16 10.64 -57.67
C VAL A 254 21.90 11.01 -56.42
N GLU A 255 23.21 11.20 -56.48
CA GLU A 255 24.08 11.40 -55.33
C GLU A 255 25.01 12.59 -55.54
N ILE A 256 25.16 13.44 -54.52
CA ILE A 256 26.16 14.51 -54.48
C ILE A 256 27.54 13.88 -54.36
N HIS A 257 28.39 14.12 -55.35
CA HIS A 257 29.77 13.65 -55.38
C HIS A 257 30.66 14.58 -54.57
N GLU A 258 30.65 15.88 -54.87
CA GLU A 258 31.48 16.87 -54.20
C GLU A 258 30.62 18.06 -53.77
N ALA A 259 30.83 18.54 -52.55
CA ALA A 259 30.15 19.73 -52.04
C ALA A 259 30.64 21.01 -52.74
N ALA A 260 29.84 22.08 -52.71
CA ALA A 260 30.22 23.35 -53.32
C ALA A 260 31.41 23.99 -52.58
N THR A 261 32.32 24.60 -53.33
CA THR A 261 33.35 25.49 -52.78
C THR A 261 33.01 26.95 -53.11
N SER A 262 33.79 27.90 -52.60
CA SER A 262 33.64 29.32 -52.98
C SER A 262 33.87 29.60 -54.47
N SER A 263 34.45 28.64 -55.21
CA SER A 263 34.83 28.78 -56.62
C SER A 263 34.20 27.76 -57.57
N THR A 264 33.56 26.70 -57.04
CA THR A 264 32.96 25.62 -57.83
C THR A 264 31.59 25.24 -57.24
N PRO A 265 30.56 25.02 -58.09
CA PRO A 265 29.30 24.49 -57.62
C PRO A 265 29.48 23.05 -57.10
N ALA A 266 28.54 22.58 -56.27
CA ALA A 266 28.47 21.16 -55.93
C ALA A 266 28.31 20.33 -57.20
N THR A 267 28.77 19.08 -57.17
CA THR A 267 28.63 18.15 -58.29
C THR A 267 27.87 16.90 -57.86
N PHE A 268 27.17 16.29 -58.80
CA PHE A 268 26.41 15.06 -58.58
C PHE A 268 26.75 14.00 -59.63
N LYS A 269 26.40 12.77 -59.30
CA LYS A 269 26.54 11.56 -60.11
C LYS A 269 25.25 10.75 -60.00
N TRP A 270 24.97 9.88 -60.96
CA TRP A 270 23.74 9.10 -60.94
C TRP A 270 23.90 7.69 -61.53
N SER A 271 23.06 6.78 -61.04
CA SER A 271 22.98 5.39 -61.51
C SER A 271 21.53 4.98 -61.67
N ARG A 272 21.24 4.11 -62.64
CA ARG A 272 19.89 3.55 -62.86
C ARG A 272 19.58 2.33 -61.98
N ASN A 273 20.61 1.74 -61.36
CA ASN A 273 20.52 0.55 -60.51
C ASN A 273 20.97 0.86 -59.07
N ASN A 274 20.61 2.02 -58.52
CA ASN A 274 20.96 2.43 -57.15
C ASN A 274 22.47 2.32 -56.80
N ALA A 275 23.38 2.44 -57.78
CA ALA A 275 24.82 2.22 -57.59
C ALA A 275 25.16 0.85 -56.94
N SER A 276 24.42 -0.20 -57.31
CA SER A 276 24.63 -1.58 -56.84
C SER A 276 25.70 -2.35 -57.63
N VAL A 277 26.03 -1.90 -58.85
CA VAL A 277 27.05 -2.54 -59.69
C VAL A 277 28.44 -2.13 -59.20
N ALA A 278 29.05 -2.99 -58.40
CA ALA A 278 30.37 -2.77 -57.81
C ALA A 278 31.17 -4.08 -57.66
N THR A 279 32.49 -3.97 -57.52
CA THR A 279 33.39 -5.11 -57.27
C THR A 279 34.57 -4.69 -56.39
N PRO A 280 35.16 -5.61 -55.57
CA PRO A 280 36.41 -5.35 -54.88
C PRO A 280 37.56 -5.13 -55.86
N VAL A 281 38.47 -4.24 -55.50
CA VAL A 281 39.75 -4.00 -56.18
C VAL A 281 40.83 -4.68 -55.35
N MET A 282 41.40 -5.77 -55.89
CA MET A 282 42.43 -6.58 -55.24
C MET A 282 43.85 -6.01 -55.44
N GLY A 283 44.03 -5.17 -56.45
CA GLY A 283 45.33 -4.55 -56.72
C GLY A 283 45.24 -3.39 -57.71
N ILE A 284 46.19 -2.47 -57.60
CA ILE A 284 46.30 -1.28 -58.45
C ILE A 284 47.72 -1.22 -58.99
N SER A 285 47.87 -1.43 -60.30
CA SER A 285 49.16 -1.55 -60.97
C SER A 285 49.36 -0.49 -62.06
N GLN A 286 50.52 -0.53 -62.73
CA GLN A 286 50.88 0.37 -63.84
C GLN A 286 50.69 1.85 -63.49
N GLY A 287 51.24 2.26 -62.34
CA GLY A 287 51.22 3.65 -61.88
C GLY A 287 49.83 4.20 -61.60
N GLY A 288 48.88 3.34 -61.17
CA GLY A 288 47.53 3.77 -60.78
C GLY A 288 46.46 3.65 -61.87
N THR A 289 46.78 3.04 -63.03
CA THR A 289 45.86 3.02 -64.19
C THR A 289 45.18 1.68 -64.44
N VAL A 290 45.64 0.58 -63.83
CA VAL A 290 45.05 -0.75 -64.04
C VAL A 290 44.62 -1.35 -62.70
N LEU A 291 43.32 -1.59 -62.56
CA LEU A 291 42.70 -2.26 -61.42
C LEU A 291 42.60 -3.75 -61.72
N THR A 292 43.09 -4.58 -60.80
CA THR A 292 42.75 -6.00 -60.74
C THR A 292 41.54 -6.15 -59.83
N VAL A 293 40.44 -6.68 -60.35
CA VAL A 293 39.16 -6.79 -59.63
C VAL A 293 38.78 -8.24 -59.38
N GLN A 294 37.87 -8.49 -58.43
CA GLN A 294 37.34 -9.83 -58.21
C GLN A 294 36.51 -10.32 -59.41
N SER A 295 35.68 -9.45 -60.00
CA SER A 295 34.89 -9.74 -61.19
C SER A 295 34.73 -8.50 -62.07
N THR A 296 34.67 -8.67 -63.39
CA THR A 296 34.35 -7.59 -64.36
C THR A 296 32.84 -7.41 -64.60
N GLY A 297 32.00 -8.23 -63.97
CA GLY A 297 30.55 -8.15 -64.05
C GLY A 297 29.85 -9.42 -63.57
N ARG A 298 28.59 -9.32 -63.15
CA ARG A 298 27.78 -10.49 -62.76
C ARG A 298 27.29 -11.28 -63.97
N ASP A 299 26.90 -10.56 -65.03
CA ASP A 299 26.41 -11.08 -66.29
C ASP A 299 26.74 -10.11 -67.44
N ASN A 300 26.25 -10.37 -68.65
CA ASN A 300 26.53 -9.53 -69.83
C ASN A 300 25.86 -8.16 -69.82
N VAL A 301 24.87 -7.93 -68.94
CA VAL A 301 24.10 -6.69 -68.81
C VAL A 301 24.67 -5.83 -67.66
N LEU A 302 24.87 -6.43 -66.49
CA LEU A 302 25.41 -5.80 -65.27
C LEU A 302 26.94 -5.97 -65.18
N ARG A 303 27.64 -5.57 -66.25
CA ARG A 303 29.12 -5.57 -66.34
C ARG A 303 29.69 -4.16 -66.50
N PHE A 304 30.98 -4.05 -66.19
CA PHE A 304 31.78 -2.90 -66.57
C PHE A 304 32.12 -2.98 -68.07
N ASN A 305 32.05 -1.85 -68.76
CA ASN A 305 32.36 -1.69 -70.18
C ASN A 305 33.31 -0.50 -70.39
N ALA A 306 33.95 -0.46 -71.56
CA ALA A 306 34.68 0.72 -71.98
C ALA A 306 33.73 1.93 -72.06
N ASN A 307 34.25 3.10 -71.68
CA ASN A 307 33.58 4.39 -71.53
C ASN A 307 32.62 4.53 -70.34
N ASP A 308 32.41 3.47 -69.54
CA ASP A 308 31.66 3.59 -68.28
C ASP A 308 32.40 4.54 -67.32
N TRP A 309 31.64 5.36 -66.59
CA TRP A 309 32.18 6.12 -65.47
C TRP A 309 32.14 5.26 -64.20
N VAL A 310 33.26 5.21 -63.50
CA VAL A 310 33.40 4.45 -62.27
C VAL A 310 34.00 5.32 -61.17
N GLU A 311 33.56 5.10 -59.94
CA GLU A 311 34.13 5.69 -58.75
C GLU A 311 34.93 4.65 -58.00
N ILE A 312 36.18 4.98 -57.69
CA ILE A 312 37.03 4.16 -56.83
C ILE A 312 36.97 4.76 -55.44
N THR A 313 36.61 3.95 -54.46
CA THR A 313 36.49 4.36 -53.05
C THR A 313 36.93 3.24 -52.12
N ASP A 314 37.01 3.54 -50.84
CA ASP A 314 37.31 2.60 -49.77
C ASP A 314 36.71 3.08 -48.44
N ASP A 315 36.83 2.28 -47.39
CA ASP A 315 36.28 2.59 -46.07
C ASP A 315 36.95 3.82 -45.44
N TRP A 316 38.18 4.13 -45.85
CA TRP A 316 38.92 5.27 -45.35
C TRP A 316 38.32 6.58 -45.84
N LEU A 317 38.04 6.69 -47.14
CA LEU A 317 37.39 7.87 -47.70
C LEU A 317 35.94 7.98 -47.20
N GLU A 318 35.19 6.87 -47.24
CA GLU A 318 33.79 6.82 -46.83
C GLU A 318 33.58 7.25 -45.38
N LEU A 319 34.29 6.63 -44.43
CA LEU A 319 34.13 6.92 -43.00
C LEU A 319 34.67 8.30 -42.59
N ASN A 320 35.47 8.95 -43.46
CA ASN A 320 35.91 10.32 -43.27
C ASN A 320 35.03 11.35 -43.98
N GLY A 321 33.92 10.93 -44.60
CA GLY A 321 33.00 11.82 -45.33
C GLY A 321 33.63 12.41 -46.61
N GLN A 322 34.63 11.72 -47.17
CA GLN A 322 35.31 12.11 -48.41
C GLN A 322 34.73 11.33 -49.58
N HIS A 323 34.71 11.97 -50.75
CA HIS A 323 34.24 11.34 -51.98
C HIS A 323 35.32 10.45 -52.61
N GLY A 324 34.91 9.48 -53.43
CA GLY A 324 35.83 8.65 -54.18
C GLY A 324 36.44 9.38 -55.38
N GLU A 325 37.26 8.67 -56.15
CA GLU A 325 37.86 9.18 -57.38
C GLU A 325 37.05 8.70 -58.59
N LEU A 326 36.41 9.63 -59.32
CA LEU A 326 35.74 9.32 -60.59
C LEU A 326 36.74 9.18 -61.73
N ARG A 327 36.65 8.06 -62.46
CA ARG A 327 37.49 7.75 -63.63
C ARG A 327 36.64 7.10 -64.71
N GLN A 328 37.02 7.31 -65.96
CA GLN A 328 36.40 6.60 -67.09
C GLN A 328 37.15 5.30 -67.36
N VAL A 329 36.41 4.23 -67.65
CA VAL A 329 36.98 2.94 -68.05
C VAL A 329 37.46 3.01 -69.50
N LEU A 330 38.73 2.74 -69.74
CA LEU A 330 39.31 2.66 -71.08
C LEU A 330 39.15 1.26 -71.68
N LEU A 331 39.35 0.22 -70.88
CA LEU A 331 39.33 -1.17 -71.34
C LEU A 331 39.00 -2.12 -70.19
N VAL A 332 38.17 -3.12 -70.47
CA VAL A 332 37.88 -4.25 -69.56
C VAL A 332 38.44 -5.53 -70.19
N THR A 333 39.19 -6.32 -69.41
CA THR A 333 39.78 -7.58 -69.86
C THR A 333 39.30 -8.73 -68.98
N ASP A 334 38.30 -9.46 -69.46
CA ASP A 334 37.64 -10.54 -68.69
C ASP A 334 38.59 -11.70 -68.38
N SER A 335 39.49 -12.07 -69.29
CA SER A 335 40.44 -13.19 -69.07
C SER A 335 41.39 -12.97 -67.89
N ASN A 336 41.61 -11.70 -67.51
CA ASN A 336 42.56 -11.29 -66.49
C ASN A 336 41.89 -10.60 -65.30
N ASN A 337 40.55 -10.46 -65.32
CA ASN A 337 39.78 -9.65 -64.38
C ASN A 337 40.39 -8.25 -64.14
N THR A 338 40.70 -7.52 -65.21
CA THR A 338 41.26 -6.17 -65.10
C THR A 338 40.39 -5.09 -65.74
N ILE A 339 40.39 -3.92 -65.09
CA ILE A 339 39.77 -2.68 -65.57
C ILE A 339 40.88 -1.63 -65.71
N LYS A 340 41.10 -1.13 -66.93
CA LYS A 340 42.04 -0.05 -67.20
C LYS A 340 41.31 1.29 -67.21
N LEU A 341 41.83 2.25 -66.46
CA LEU A 341 41.29 3.61 -66.32
C LEU A 341 41.91 4.58 -67.33
N SER A 342 41.18 5.64 -67.66
CA SER A 342 41.63 6.70 -68.56
C SER A 342 42.75 7.57 -67.97
N ALA A 343 42.80 7.70 -66.65
CA ALA A 343 43.82 8.45 -65.90
C ALA A 343 44.21 7.69 -64.62
N ALA A 344 45.42 7.94 -64.13
CA ALA A 344 45.93 7.32 -62.92
C ALA A 344 45.16 7.78 -61.66
N LEU A 345 45.00 6.87 -60.70
CA LEU A 345 44.54 7.19 -59.35
C LEU A 345 45.67 7.86 -58.54
N PRO A 346 45.35 8.77 -57.60
CA PRO A 346 46.36 9.35 -56.72
C PRO A 346 46.92 8.28 -55.77
N ALA A 347 48.23 8.05 -55.82
CA ALA A 347 48.88 7.02 -55.00
C ALA A 347 48.76 7.26 -53.48
N ALA A 348 48.58 8.52 -53.06
CA ALA A 348 48.34 8.87 -51.66
C ALA A 348 46.96 8.44 -51.17
N SER A 349 45.94 8.50 -52.04
CA SER A 349 44.57 8.12 -51.71
C SER A 349 44.40 6.60 -51.69
N PHE A 350 45.06 5.89 -52.60
CA PHE A 350 44.98 4.42 -52.71
C PHE A 350 46.38 3.78 -52.70
N PRO A 351 47.00 3.63 -51.51
CA PRO A 351 48.30 2.99 -51.38
C PRO A 351 48.22 1.50 -51.69
N VAL A 352 49.29 0.96 -52.26
CA VAL A 352 49.48 -0.47 -52.53
C VAL A 352 50.79 -0.99 -51.95
N ASP A 353 50.84 -2.29 -51.68
CA ASP A 353 52.05 -2.96 -51.20
C ASP A 353 53.10 -3.12 -52.32
N ALA A 354 54.25 -3.75 -51.99
CA ALA A 354 55.33 -3.99 -52.95
C ALA A 354 54.91 -4.88 -54.15
N ASN A 355 53.80 -5.61 -54.04
CA ASN A 355 53.24 -6.47 -55.08
C ASN A 355 52.09 -5.79 -55.86
N ASN A 356 51.82 -4.50 -55.61
CA ASN A 356 50.69 -3.74 -56.15
C ASN A 356 49.30 -4.21 -55.63
N LEU A 357 49.25 -4.91 -54.50
CA LEU A 357 47.99 -5.29 -53.86
C LEU A 357 47.47 -4.16 -52.97
N THR A 358 46.16 -3.99 -52.95
CA THR A 358 45.47 -3.05 -52.05
C THR A 358 45.47 -3.58 -50.61
N ASP A 359 45.34 -2.69 -49.64
CA ASP A 359 45.16 -3.09 -48.24
C ASP A 359 43.76 -3.70 -48.07
N PRO A 360 43.64 -5.00 -47.71
CA PRO A 360 42.35 -5.66 -47.58
C PRO A 360 41.49 -5.03 -46.49
N THR A 361 42.08 -4.40 -45.46
CA THR A 361 41.34 -3.77 -44.36
C THR A 361 40.67 -2.45 -44.73
N ARG A 362 41.05 -1.86 -45.88
CA ARG A 362 40.42 -0.65 -46.41
C ARG A 362 39.21 -0.97 -47.28
N HIS A 363 39.05 -2.21 -47.74
CA HIS A 363 37.97 -2.62 -48.64
C HIS A 363 37.86 -1.73 -49.89
N THR A 364 38.98 -1.53 -50.59
CA THR A 364 39.01 -0.75 -51.84
C THR A 364 38.11 -1.40 -52.89
N ARG A 365 37.25 -0.60 -53.48
CA ARG A 365 36.20 -1.05 -54.41
C ARG A 365 35.93 -0.04 -55.51
N VAL A 366 35.37 -0.55 -56.60
CA VAL A 366 34.99 0.26 -57.76
C VAL A 366 33.50 0.12 -58.01
N VAL A 367 32.83 1.26 -58.17
CA VAL A 367 31.37 1.40 -58.31
C VAL A 367 31.05 2.02 -59.66
N LYS A 368 30.12 1.43 -60.41
CA LYS A 368 29.69 1.96 -61.70
C LYS A 368 28.61 3.05 -61.54
N TRP A 369 28.74 4.09 -62.36
CA TRP A 369 27.76 5.17 -62.53
C TRP A 369 27.35 5.27 -64.00
N ASP A 370 26.07 5.50 -64.28
CA ASP A 370 25.48 5.34 -65.61
C ASP A 370 25.48 6.65 -66.45
N GLN A 371 26.00 7.73 -65.88
CA GLN A 371 26.19 9.00 -66.57
C GLN A 371 27.13 8.85 -67.78
N SER A 372 26.79 9.50 -68.89
CA SER A 372 27.60 9.51 -70.11
C SER A 372 27.15 10.62 -71.05
N GLY A 373 27.97 10.98 -72.04
CA GLY A 373 27.57 11.89 -73.10
C GLY A 373 27.24 13.31 -72.65
N LYS A 374 26.45 13.99 -73.48
CA LYS A 374 26.00 15.36 -73.25
C LYS A 374 24.76 15.38 -72.36
N VAL A 375 24.83 16.15 -71.29
CA VAL A 375 23.70 16.43 -70.38
C VAL A 375 23.01 17.70 -70.85
N PHE A 376 21.69 17.63 -71.05
CA PHE A 376 20.88 18.76 -71.52
C PHE A 376 19.92 19.24 -70.43
N GLN A 377 19.47 20.49 -70.54
CA GLN A 377 18.30 20.97 -69.79
C GLN A 377 17.02 20.27 -70.29
N SER A 378 15.91 20.46 -69.57
CA SER A 378 14.60 19.87 -69.87
C SER A 378 14.02 20.22 -71.26
N ASP A 379 14.59 21.21 -71.96
CA ASP A 379 14.26 21.53 -73.35
C ASP A 379 14.85 20.54 -74.38
N GLY A 380 15.76 19.65 -73.96
CA GLY A 380 16.43 18.69 -74.81
C GLY A 380 17.43 19.28 -75.81
N THR A 381 17.75 20.58 -75.73
CA THR A 381 18.63 21.26 -76.70
C THR A 381 19.74 22.08 -76.04
N THR A 382 19.51 22.67 -74.87
CA THR A 382 20.49 23.49 -74.16
C THR A 382 21.46 22.57 -73.41
N GLN A 383 22.70 22.47 -73.90
CA GLN A 383 23.74 21.65 -73.28
C GLN A 383 24.19 22.27 -71.94
N TRP A 384 24.17 21.48 -70.88
CA TRP A 384 24.65 21.84 -69.54
C TRP A 384 26.12 21.45 -69.34
N THR A 385 26.45 20.19 -69.62
CA THR A 385 27.82 19.67 -69.57
C THR A 385 28.01 18.55 -70.59
N ASP A 386 29.26 18.27 -70.97
CA ASP A 386 29.63 17.18 -71.89
C ASP A 386 30.61 16.24 -71.20
N LEU A 387 30.12 15.06 -70.81
CA LEU A 387 30.91 14.08 -70.08
C LEU A 387 31.89 13.31 -70.98
N ASP A 388 31.72 13.36 -72.31
CA ASP A 388 32.63 12.72 -73.28
C ASP A 388 33.78 13.66 -73.70
N ALA A 389 33.77 14.92 -73.24
CA ALA A 389 34.86 15.85 -73.50
C ALA A 389 36.15 15.36 -72.82
N SER A 390 37.30 15.55 -73.48
CA SER A 390 38.60 15.07 -72.99
C SER A 390 39.06 15.69 -71.65
N VAL A 391 38.41 16.78 -71.21
CA VAL A 391 38.67 17.48 -69.94
C VAL A 391 37.64 17.15 -68.85
N SER A 392 36.68 16.26 -69.15
CA SER A 392 35.63 15.87 -68.22
C SER A 392 36.20 15.16 -67.00
N THR A 393 35.73 15.53 -65.82
CA THR A 393 36.00 14.85 -64.54
C THR A 393 34.95 13.77 -64.25
N GLY A 394 33.96 13.60 -65.12
CA GLY A 394 32.84 12.69 -64.95
C GLY A 394 31.72 13.20 -64.05
N ALA A 395 31.98 14.14 -63.14
CA ALA A 395 30.96 14.70 -62.25
C ALA A 395 30.11 15.79 -62.95
N ILE A 396 28.81 15.85 -62.65
CA ILE A 396 27.87 16.81 -63.25
C ILE A 396 27.67 17.98 -62.28
N PRO A 397 27.92 19.25 -62.67
CA PRO A 397 27.62 20.40 -61.82
C PRO A 397 26.13 20.49 -61.49
N VAL A 398 25.80 20.68 -60.22
CA VAL A 398 24.43 20.94 -59.76
C VAL A 398 23.93 22.25 -60.41
N PRO A 399 22.75 22.23 -61.07
CA PRO A 399 22.22 23.40 -61.75
C PRO A 399 21.67 24.44 -60.76
N SER A 400 21.51 25.69 -61.22
CA SER A 400 20.84 26.72 -60.42
C SER A 400 19.37 26.37 -60.14
N PRO A 401 18.81 26.77 -58.98
CA PRO A 401 17.39 26.59 -58.64
C PRO A 401 16.43 26.84 -59.80
N GLY A 402 15.46 25.95 -59.99
CA GLY A 402 14.47 26.01 -61.08
C GLY A 402 14.95 25.51 -62.45
N THR A 403 16.19 25.02 -62.58
CA THR A 403 16.70 24.40 -63.81
C THR A 403 16.68 22.88 -63.69
N ALA A 404 15.96 22.20 -64.58
CA ALA A 404 15.89 20.74 -64.65
C ALA A 404 16.83 20.18 -65.72
N LEU A 405 17.56 19.12 -65.39
CA LEU A 405 18.48 18.41 -66.28
C LEU A 405 17.92 17.04 -66.65
N ILE A 406 18.09 16.64 -67.90
CA ILE A 406 17.76 15.29 -68.38
C ILE A 406 18.91 14.35 -68.04
N LEU A 407 18.61 13.26 -67.32
CA LEU A 407 19.58 12.20 -67.02
C LEU A 407 19.69 11.24 -68.21
N GLU A 408 18.60 10.55 -68.53
CA GLU A 408 18.46 9.67 -69.69
C GLU A 408 16.97 9.33 -69.92
N ASN A 409 16.61 8.82 -71.10
CA ASN A 409 15.28 8.26 -71.40
C ASN A 409 14.08 9.13 -70.95
N GLY A 410 14.25 10.45 -70.95
CA GLY A 410 13.23 11.42 -70.53
C GLY A 410 13.16 11.70 -69.03
N VAL A 411 13.94 11.03 -68.18
CA VAL A 411 14.02 11.31 -66.73
C VAL A 411 14.68 12.66 -66.50
N THR A 412 14.05 13.52 -65.69
CA THR A 412 14.61 14.82 -65.30
C THR A 412 14.75 14.98 -63.80
N VAL A 413 15.77 15.73 -63.40
CA VAL A 413 15.99 16.16 -62.02
C VAL A 413 16.27 17.64 -61.91
N SER A 414 15.78 18.28 -60.86
CA SER A 414 16.18 19.64 -60.47
C SER A 414 16.54 19.67 -58.98
N PHE A 415 17.40 20.63 -58.63
CA PHE A 415 17.95 20.76 -57.29
C PHE A 415 17.62 22.13 -56.72
N ASP A 416 17.34 22.14 -55.42
CA ASP A 416 17.03 23.33 -54.65
C ASP A 416 17.67 23.21 -53.25
N LEU A 417 17.65 24.31 -52.50
CA LEU A 417 18.17 24.38 -51.13
C LEU A 417 17.08 24.88 -50.19
N ASN A 418 16.83 24.14 -49.10
CA ASN A 418 15.90 24.54 -48.06
C ASN A 418 16.49 24.26 -46.66
N PRO A 419 16.87 25.31 -45.90
CA PRO A 419 16.75 26.73 -46.24
C PRO A 419 17.73 27.12 -47.37
N GLY A 420 17.40 28.16 -48.13
CA GLY A 420 18.22 28.61 -49.28
C GLY A 420 19.64 29.09 -48.93
N THR A 421 19.97 29.22 -47.64
CA THR A 421 21.30 29.56 -47.11
C THR A 421 22.15 28.33 -46.75
N GLY A 422 21.60 27.12 -46.84
CA GLY A 422 22.34 25.89 -46.54
C GLY A 422 23.19 25.39 -47.70
N ALA A 423 23.69 24.17 -47.58
CA ALA A 423 24.57 23.54 -48.57
C ALA A 423 24.18 22.08 -48.84
N PHE A 424 24.66 21.56 -49.98
CA PHE A 424 24.71 20.13 -50.26
C PHE A 424 25.90 19.50 -49.55
N HIS A 425 25.72 18.30 -49.00
CA HIS A 425 26.78 17.51 -48.38
C HIS A 425 27.20 16.36 -49.29
N VAL A 426 28.45 15.94 -49.17
CA VAL A 426 28.98 14.76 -49.88
C VAL A 426 28.12 13.54 -49.52
N ALA A 427 27.80 12.71 -50.51
CA ALA A 427 26.98 11.51 -50.39
C ALA A 427 25.50 11.74 -50.03
N ASP A 428 25.00 12.98 -50.03
CA ASP A 428 23.56 13.23 -50.09
C ASP A 428 22.99 12.53 -51.32
N TYR A 429 21.98 11.66 -51.13
CA TYR A 429 21.38 10.95 -52.25
C TYR A 429 19.87 10.87 -52.16
N TRP A 430 19.25 10.64 -53.32
CA TRP A 430 17.83 10.39 -53.48
C TRP A 430 17.62 9.17 -54.37
N ASN A 431 16.59 8.39 -54.03
CA ASN A 431 16.17 7.25 -54.82
C ASN A 431 14.74 7.46 -55.32
N PHE A 432 14.46 7.05 -56.55
CA PHE A 432 13.11 7.07 -57.11
C PHE A 432 12.93 6.02 -58.19
N ALA A 433 11.76 5.38 -58.20
CA ALA A 433 11.45 4.34 -59.16
C ALA A 433 11.05 4.91 -60.54
N ALA A 434 11.52 4.28 -61.62
CA ALA A 434 11.00 4.48 -62.98
C ALA A 434 10.30 3.21 -63.47
N ARG A 435 9.16 3.37 -64.15
CA ARG A 435 8.31 2.26 -64.60
C ARG A 435 8.08 2.32 -66.10
N THR A 436 8.44 1.23 -66.79
CA THR A 436 8.36 1.14 -68.25
C THR A 436 6.90 1.00 -68.72
N VAL A 437 6.06 0.32 -67.94
CA VAL A 437 4.68 -0.04 -68.35
C VAL A 437 3.79 1.19 -68.61
N ASP A 438 3.99 2.27 -67.87
CA ASP A 438 3.21 3.50 -67.96
C ASP A 438 4.07 4.75 -68.24
N GLY A 439 5.38 4.56 -68.41
CA GLY A 439 6.34 5.63 -68.67
C GLY A 439 6.43 6.65 -67.54
N THR A 440 6.14 6.26 -66.30
CA THR A 440 6.18 7.16 -65.14
C THR A 440 7.51 7.09 -64.40
N VAL A 441 7.84 8.19 -63.71
CA VAL A 441 8.82 8.20 -62.62
C VAL A 441 8.09 8.59 -61.34
N GLU A 442 8.51 8.02 -60.24
CA GLU A 442 8.09 8.44 -58.92
C GLU A 442 8.42 9.92 -58.72
N LYS A 443 7.39 10.69 -58.38
CA LYS A 443 7.45 12.15 -58.31
C LYS A 443 7.92 12.60 -56.94
N LEU A 444 9.16 13.07 -56.89
CA LEU A 444 9.73 13.80 -55.78
C LEU A 444 9.47 15.30 -55.99
N VAL A 445 9.05 16.00 -54.94
CA VAL A 445 8.83 17.45 -54.95
C VAL A 445 9.55 18.03 -53.75
N GLU A 446 10.64 18.75 -54.01
CA GLU A 446 11.49 19.32 -52.95
C GLU A 446 11.81 18.27 -51.87
N ALA A 447 12.14 17.04 -52.27
CA ALA A 447 12.35 15.96 -51.33
C ALA A 447 13.71 16.13 -50.63
N PRO A 448 13.81 15.96 -49.30
CA PRO A 448 15.09 15.91 -48.60
C PRO A 448 15.86 14.63 -49.01
N PRO A 449 17.21 14.61 -48.87
CA PRO A 449 17.99 13.43 -49.19
C PRO A 449 17.62 12.26 -48.28
N LEU A 450 17.59 11.06 -48.86
CA LEU A 450 17.62 9.77 -48.13
C LEU A 450 19.03 9.45 -47.59
N GLY A 451 19.97 10.37 -47.80
CA GLY A 451 21.40 10.35 -47.53
C GLY A 451 21.87 9.91 -46.14
N ILE A 452 23.18 9.98 -45.95
CA ILE A 452 23.78 9.76 -44.63
C ILE A 452 23.43 10.96 -43.74
N HIS A 453 22.53 10.74 -42.80
CA HIS A 453 22.18 11.73 -41.78
C HIS A 453 23.04 11.50 -40.53
N HIS A 454 23.85 12.51 -40.20
CA HIS A 454 24.70 12.50 -39.02
C HIS A 454 23.96 13.08 -37.81
N HIS A 455 24.13 12.41 -36.68
CA HIS A 455 23.52 12.73 -35.38
C HIS A 455 24.62 13.01 -34.36
N TYR A 456 24.47 14.08 -33.60
CA TYR A 456 25.56 14.60 -32.78
C TYR A 456 25.17 14.65 -31.31
N ALA A 457 26.09 14.23 -30.43
CA ALA A 457 25.94 14.38 -28.98
C ALA A 457 27.19 14.98 -28.35
N ARG A 458 27.02 15.92 -27.41
CA ARG A 458 28.16 16.47 -26.65
C ARG A 458 28.57 15.46 -25.58
N LEU A 459 29.86 15.14 -25.53
CA LEU A 459 30.41 14.22 -24.55
C LEU A 459 31.15 14.96 -23.44
N SER A 460 31.98 15.95 -23.79
CA SER A 460 32.79 16.64 -22.79
C SER A 460 33.33 18.00 -23.28
N VAL A 461 33.58 18.94 -22.36
CA VAL A 461 34.48 20.08 -22.60
C VAL A 461 35.87 19.74 -22.09
N LEU A 462 36.84 19.66 -23.00
CA LEU A 462 38.23 19.28 -22.73
C LEU A 462 39.16 20.50 -22.75
N THR A 463 39.87 20.71 -21.66
CA THR A 463 40.99 21.67 -21.54
C THR A 463 42.27 20.89 -21.26
N LEU A 464 43.20 20.92 -22.22
CA LEU A 464 44.48 20.22 -22.12
C LEU A 464 45.38 20.86 -21.03
N PRO A 465 46.24 20.07 -20.35
CA PRO A 465 46.49 18.64 -20.57
C PRO A 465 45.50 17.68 -19.89
N ASP A 466 44.83 18.06 -18.79
CA ASP A 466 44.23 17.07 -17.88
C ASP A 466 42.79 17.36 -17.43
N SER A 467 42.10 18.37 -17.96
CA SER A 467 40.75 18.73 -17.50
C SER A 467 39.68 18.35 -18.52
N ALA A 468 38.77 17.45 -18.15
CA ALA A 468 37.57 17.11 -18.93
C ALA A 468 36.33 17.30 -18.06
N THR A 469 35.34 18.03 -18.56
CA THR A 469 34.02 18.23 -17.92
C THR A 469 33.01 17.35 -18.64
N ASP A 470 32.32 16.44 -17.93
CA ASP A 470 31.33 15.55 -18.53
C ASP A 470 30.07 16.31 -18.94
N CYS A 471 29.66 16.18 -20.21
CA CYS A 471 28.45 16.79 -20.76
C CYS A 471 27.35 15.77 -21.06
N ARG A 472 27.60 14.48 -20.79
CA ARG A 472 26.64 13.41 -21.11
C ARG A 472 25.44 13.48 -20.17
N ILE A 473 24.27 13.11 -20.67
CA ILE A 473 23.02 13.07 -19.92
C ILE A 473 22.71 11.61 -19.55
N GLU A 474 22.51 11.33 -18.27
CA GLU A 474 22.12 9.99 -17.79
C GLU A 474 20.63 9.73 -18.03
N TRP A 475 20.30 8.48 -18.37
CA TRP A 475 18.94 7.98 -18.45
C TRP A 475 18.73 6.70 -17.60
N PRO A 476 17.68 6.62 -16.77
CA PRO A 476 16.76 7.70 -16.44
C PRO A 476 17.50 8.87 -15.78
N PRO A 477 17.01 10.12 -15.90
CA PRO A 477 17.67 11.27 -15.32
C PRO A 477 17.92 10.98 -13.86
N GLN A 478 19.18 11.10 -13.41
CA GLN A 478 19.44 11.07 -11.98
C GLN A 478 18.54 12.14 -11.38
N SER A 479 17.67 11.75 -10.45
CA SER A 479 16.84 12.68 -9.70
C SER A 479 17.75 13.77 -9.17
N GLY A 480 17.71 14.95 -9.81
CA GLY A 480 18.71 15.99 -9.60
C GLY A 480 18.79 16.32 -8.13
N GLY A 481 19.96 16.11 -7.52
CA GLY A 481 20.23 16.46 -6.13
C GLY A 481 19.18 15.97 -5.12
N GLY A 482 19.25 14.70 -4.72
CA GLY A 482 18.57 14.22 -3.52
C GLY A 482 17.04 14.31 -3.58
N GLY A 483 16.40 13.46 -4.37
CA GLY A 483 14.97 13.19 -4.25
C GLY A 483 14.32 12.75 -5.52
N GLU A 484 13.96 11.47 -5.53
CA GLU A 484 13.02 10.80 -6.43
C GLU A 484 11.86 11.75 -6.81
N SER A 485 12.06 12.53 -7.87
CA SER A 485 11.05 13.44 -8.41
C SER A 485 10.21 12.65 -9.40
N GLY A 486 9.36 11.76 -8.89
CA GLY A 486 8.29 11.16 -9.69
C GLY A 486 7.33 12.26 -10.16
N CYS A 487 6.81 12.15 -11.38
CA CYS A 487 5.89 13.12 -12.01
C CYS A 487 4.54 13.31 -11.26
N ASP A 488 4.35 12.68 -10.11
CA ASP A 488 3.14 12.74 -9.28
C ASP A 488 3.25 13.79 -8.16
N CYS A 489 4.46 14.28 -7.89
CA CYS A 489 4.74 15.12 -6.73
C CYS A 489 5.15 16.53 -7.16
N GLN A 490 4.52 17.55 -6.57
CA GLN A 490 4.87 18.95 -6.81
C GLN A 490 6.21 19.31 -6.17
N SER A 491 6.58 18.62 -5.08
CA SER A 491 7.90 18.71 -4.45
C SER A 491 8.28 17.38 -3.81
N CYS A 492 9.54 16.96 -3.98
CA CYS A 492 10.09 15.77 -3.32
C CYS A 492 11.15 16.17 -2.30
N VAL A 493 11.21 15.45 -1.19
CA VAL A 493 12.18 15.67 -0.12
C VAL A 493 12.84 14.33 0.19
N THR A 494 14.16 14.32 0.36
CA THR A 494 14.89 13.15 0.89
C THR A 494 15.32 13.38 2.31
N ALA A 495 15.61 12.29 3.02
CA ALA A 495 16.24 12.35 4.33
C ALA A 495 17.52 13.19 4.29
N ASP A 496 18.36 13.04 3.26
CA ASP A 496 19.62 13.78 3.13
C ASP A 496 19.39 15.30 2.94
N THR A 497 18.47 15.71 2.06
CA THR A 497 18.19 17.14 1.84
C THR A 497 17.52 17.78 3.06
N HIS A 498 16.63 17.04 3.73
CA HIS A 498 15.98 17.51 4.95
C HIS A 498 16.98 17.67 6.10
N ASN A 499 17.76 16.63 6.37
CA ASN A 499 18.73 16.60 7.47
C ASN A 499 19.90 17.55 7.22
N GLY A 500 20.30 17.75 5.97
CA GLY A 500 21.30 18.73 5.56
C GLY A 500 20.78 20.18 5.51
N GLY A 501 19.47 20.38 5.63
CA GLY A 501 18.82 21.69 5.61
C GLY A 501 18.78 22.39 4.24
N SER A 502 19.17 21.71 3.15
CA SER A 502 19.13 22.27 1.79
C SER A 502 17.71 22.32 1.22
N TRP A 503 16.89 21.32 1.54
CA TRP A 503 15.48 21.28 1.19
C TRP A 503 14.72 20.43 2.22
N THR A 504 13.92 21.10 3.04
CA THR A 504 13.23 20.50 4.19
C THR A 504 11.75 20.23 3.90
N ILE A 505 11.14 19.33 4.69
CA ILE A 505 9.70 19.05 4.62
C ILE A 505 8.87 20.33 4.77
N GLN A 506 9.23 21.23 5.70
CA GLN A 506 8.51 22.49 5.87
C GLN A 506 8.62 23.38 4.61
N GLN A 507 9.80 23.50 4.02
CA GLN A 507 9.98 24.29 2.79
C GLN A 507 9.20 23.71 1.61
N ALA A 508 9.12 22.38 1.49
CA ALA A 508 8.31 21.72 0.48
C ALA A 508 6.81 21.99 0.68
N ILE A 509 6.31 21.89 1.91
CA ILE A 509 4.91 22.23 2.25
C ILE A 509 4.62 23.69 1.90
N ASP A 510 5.47 24.62 2.33
CA ASP A 510 5.29 26.06 2.08
C ASP A 510 5.31 26.37 0.58
N PHE A 511 6.18 25.71 -0.18
CA PHE A 511 6.25 25.84 -1.64
C PHE A 511 4.96 25.35 -2.31
N VAL A 512 4.49 24.15 -1.97
CA VAL A 512 3.29 23.55 -2.57
C VAL A 512 2.03 24.34 -2.22
N LEU A 513 1.88 24.74 -0.96
CA LEU A 513 0.78 25.62 -0.54
C LEU A 513 0.84 26.99 -1.24
N GLY A 514 2.04 27.52 -1.48
CA GLY A 514 2.25 28.74 -2.27
C GLY A 514 1.78 28.65 -3.72
N GLN A 515 1.63 27.44 -4.28
CA GLN A 515 1.08 27.18 -5.62
C GLN A 515 -0.43 26.90 -5.61
N GLY A 516 -1.07 26.90 -4.44
CA GLY A 516 -2.51 26.63 -4.30
C GLY A 516 -2.87 25.18 -3.93
N GLY A 517 -1.88 24.37 -3.52
CA GLY A 517 -2.06 22.97 -3.15
C GLY A 517 -1.25 22.02 -4.04
N GLY A 518 -1.27 20.73 -3.73
CA GLY A 518 -0.55 19.68 -4.45
C GLY A 518 -0.03 18.57 -3.54
N LYS A 519 0.95 17.81 -4.04
CA LYS A 519 1.52 16.64 -3.35
C LYS A 519 3.00 16.85 -2.99
N VAL A 520 3.35 16.56 -1.75
CA VAL A 520 4.73 16.48 -1.25
C VAL A 520 5.09 15.01 -1.04
N CYS A 521 6.18 14.55 -1.67
CA CYS A 521 6.62 13.16 -1.53
C CYS A 521 7.91 13.07 -0.71
N LEU A 522 7.94 12.11 0.20
CA LEU A 522 9.07 11.83 1.08
C LEU A 522 9.75 10.55 0.61
N GLY A 523 11.00 10.67 0.15
CA GLY A 523 11.83 9.49 -0.17
C GLY A 523 12.09 8.63 1.07
N PRO A 524 12.51 7.37 0.91
CA PRO A 524 12.79 6.49 2.04
C PRO A 524 13.93 7.05 2.93
N GLY A 525 13.85 6.82 4.24
CA GLY A 525 14.92 7.18 5.17
C GLY A 525 14.44 7.73 6.50
N VAL A 526 15.39 8.23 7.29
CA VAL A 526 15.15 8.81 8.63
C VAL A 526 15.28 10.34 8.55
N TYR A 527 14.22 11.04 8.90
CA TYR A 527 14.11 12.50 8.85
C TYR A 527 14.22 13.08 10.27
N ASN A 528 15.27 13.85 10.52
CA ASN A 528 15.53 14.49 11.80
C ASN A 528 14.72 15.79 11.92
N VAL A 529 13.59 15.71 12.61
CA VAL A 529 12.66 16.83 12.79
C VAL A 529 13.14 17.70 13.95
N ALA A 530 13.75 18.85 13.64
CA ALA A 530 14.27 19.78 14.67
C ALA A 530 13.20 20.75 15.25
N SER A 531 12.08 20.92 14.55
CA SER A 531 10.94 21.73 14.97
C SER A 531 9.65 21.15 14.39
N THR A 532 8.49 21.39 15.01
CA THR A 532 7.19 20.92 14.52
C THR A 532 6.99 21.27 13.05
N ILE A 533 6.62 20.28 12.24
CA ILE A 533 6.22 20.47 10.85
C ILE A 533 4.78 20.98 10.86
N ASN A 534 4.56 22.20 10.39
CA ASN A 534 3.25 22.85 10.40
C ASN A 534 2.63 22.81 9.01
N ILE A 535 1.44 22.21 8.93
CA ILE A 535 0.56 22.22 7.76
C ILE A 535 -0.54 23.23 8.06
N GLY A 536 -0.38 24.43 7.50
CA GLY A 536 -1.22 25.58 7.82
C GLY A 536 -0.78 26.34 9.08
N GLY A 537 -1.34 27.54 9.26
CA GLY A 537 -1.05 28.46 10.36
C GLY A 537 -1.00 29.94 9.92
N GLY A 538 -1.69 30.83 10.65
CA GLY A 538 -1.87 32.26 10.30
C GLY A 538 -3.28 32.59 9.79
N ASN A 539 -3.45 33.69 9.03
CA ASN A 539 -4.75 34.18 8.55
C ASN A 539 -5.33 33.42 7.33
N ALA A 540 -4.60 32.47 6.74
CA ALA A 540 -5.01 31.72 5.55
C ALA A 540 -5.06 30.21 5.86
N ALA A 541 -6.08 29.53 5.36
CA ALA A 541 -6.23 28.08 5.53
C ALA A 541 -5.32 27.33 4.56
N ALA A 542 -4.71 26.22 5.01
CA ALA A 542 -4.05 25.28 4.11
C ALA A 542 -5.13 24.43 3.41
N VAL A 543 -5.05 24.28 2.08
CA VAL A 543 -6.07 23.61 1.29
C VAL A 543 -5.43 22.69 0.26
N ASN A 544 -6.00 21.50 0.04
CA ASN A 544 -5.63 20.55 -1.02
C ASN A 544 -4.15 20.12 -0.96
N LEU A 545 -3.70 19.58 0.19
CA LEU A 545 -2.31 19.12 0.35
C LEU A 545 -2.27 17.63 0.66
N ALA A 546 -1.51 16.87 -0.13
CA ALA A 546 -1.15 15.49 0.18
C ALA A 546 0.33 15.40 0.57
N ILE A 547 0.64 14.64 1.62
CA ILE A 547 2.00 14.28 2.00
C ILE A 547 2.09 12.75 2.03
N GLU A 548 2.94 12.19 1.17
CA GLU A 548 3.04 10.74 0.99
C GLU A 548 4.48 10.26 1.11
N GLY A 549 4.68 9.14 1.81
CA GLY A 549 5.96 8.44 1.86
C GLY A 549 6.14 7.40 0.76
N HIS A 550 7.33 7.33 0.16
CA HIS A 550 7.74 6.20 -0.67
C HIS A 550 8.16 5.02 0.21
N GLY A 551 7.18 4.25 0.69
CA GLY A 551 7.34 3.35 1.82
C GLY A 551 7.09 4.10 3.13
N LEU A 552 7.67 3.65 4.25
CA LEU A 552 7.50 4.30 5.56
C LEU A 552 8.74 5.13 5.94
N PRO A 553 8.95 6.35 5.42
CA PRO A 553 9.96 7.26 5.94
C PRO A 553 9.65 7.61 7.40
N THR A 554 10.70 7.62 8.22
CA THR A 554 10.56 7.76 9.67
C THR A 554 10.92 9.17 10.11
N LEU A 555 9.93 9.92 10.58
CA LEU A 555 10.09 11.24 11.19
C LEU A 555 10.53 11.05 12.65
N VAL A 556 11.75 11.48 12.97
CA VAL A 556 12.36 11.37 14.31
C VAL A 556 12.59 12.76 14.88
N PRO A 557 11.95 13.12 16.01
CA PRO A 557 12.17 14.41 16.65
C PRO A 557 13.60 14.53 17.20
N THR A 558 14.23 15.68 16.97
CA THR A 558 15.57 16.03 17.50
C THR A 558 15.47 17.31 18.35
N GLY A 559 16.04 17.30 19.56
CA GLY A 559 15.84 18.37 20.55
C GLY A 559 14.69 18.11 21.53
N GLN A 560 14.42 19.05 22.45
CA GLN A 560 13.45 18.86 23.55
C GLN A 560 11.99 19.01 23.07
N PHE A 561 11.46 17.97 22.42
CA PHE A 561 10.05 17.83 22.02
C PHE A 561 9.15 17.32 23.17
N GLU A 562 9.32 17.84 24.39
CA GLU A 562 8.59 17.32 25.57
C GLU A 562 7.09 17.72 25.57
N THR A 563 6.73 18.77 24.81
CA THR A 563 5.34 19.27 24.70
C THR A 563 4.89 19.60 23.28
N ASN A 564 5.74 19.38 22.27
CA ASN A 564 5.47 19.72 20.88
C ASN A 564 5.07 18.50 20.06
N ALA A 565 4.30 18.73 19.00
CA ALA A 565 3.98 17.69 18.01
C ALA A 565 5.12 17.53 16.99
N ILE A 566 5.33 16.33 16.46
CA ILE A 566 6.22 16.13 15.31
C ILE A 566 5.62 16.84 14.08
N MET A 567 4.32 16.64 13.85
CA MET A 567 3.56 17.30 12.80
C MET A 567 2.24 17.87 13.35
N ARG A 568 1.85 19.05 12.86
CA ARG A 568 0.60 19.73 13.22
C ARG A 568 -0.14 20.17 11.96
N VAL A 569 -1.36 19.68 11.78
CA VAL A 569 -2.34 20.16 10.80
C VAL A 569 -3.22 21.17 11.52
N GLN A 570 -3.21 22.42 11.07
CA GLN A 570 -3.97 23.49 11.71
C GLN A 570 -4.65 24.41 10.70
N ASN A 571 -5.92 24.73 10.95
CA ASN A 571 -6.71 25.59 10.08
C ASN A 571 -6.64 25.12 8.61
N ALA A 572 -6.94 23.83 8.39
CA ALA A 572 -6.72 23.18 7.12
C ALA A 572 -7.98 22.46 6.60
N VAL A 573 -8.08 22.34 5.28
CA VAL A 573 -9.18 21.66 4.59
C VAL A 573 -8.61 20.76 3.49
N ASP A 574 -9.04 19.50 3.44
CA ASP A 574 -8.59 18.51 2.44
C ASP A 574 -7.09 18.24 2.51
N ILE A 575 -6.70 17.51 3.56
CA ILE A 575 -5.30 17.15 3.85
C ILE A 575 -5.15 15.64 3.92
N ASP A 576 -4.24 15.12 3.11
CA ASP A 576 -3.87 13.70 3.09
C ASP A 576 -2.48 13.50 3.70
N ILE A 577 -2.39 12.60 4.68
CA ILE A 577 -1.13 12.14 5.27
C ILE A 577 -1.11 10.63 5.09
N ASP A 578 -0.25 10.14 4.20
CA ASP A 578 -0.21 8.73 3.80
C ASP A 578 1.20 8.15 3.89
N ALA A 579 1.28 6.88 4.32
CA ALA A 579 2.51 6.11 4.37
C ALA A 579 3.68 6.79 5.11
N ILE A 580 3.46 7.37 6.29
CA ILE A 580 4.54 8.00 7.08
C ILE A 580 4.69 7.31 8.45
N ALA A 581 5.93 7.11 8.89
CA ALA A 581 6.23 6.64 10.24
C ALA A 581 6.62 7.81 11.16
N PHE A 582 5.98 7.92 12.32
CA PHE A 582 6.31 8.87 13.38
C PHE A 582 7.00 8.14 14.53
N SER A 583 8.24 8.49 14.85
CA SER A 583 9.03 7.86 15.92
C SER A 583 9.07 8.72 17.18
N GLY A 584 9.04 8.08 18.35
CA GLY A 584 9.30 8.72 19.65
C GLY A 584 10.78 9.09 19.87
N GLY A 585 11.71 8.50 19.11
CA GLY A 585 13.15 8.79 19.17
C GLY A 585 13.90 8.20 20.38
N ALA A 586 15.11 8.70 20.61
CA ALA A 586 16.00 8.25 21.69
C ALA A 586 15.71 8.96 23.03
N SER A 587 16.07 8.32 24.15
CA SER A 587 16.00 8.92 25.49
C SER A 587 17.02 10.05 25.63
N PHE A 588 16.57 11.24 26.04
CA PHE A 588 17.45 12.33 26.45
C PHE A 588 17.80 12.18 27.94
N SER A 589 19.06 12.46 28.32
CA SER A 589 19.54 12.31 29.69
C SER A 589 18.87 13.33 30.62
N ASP A 590 17.97 12.90 31.52
CA ASP A 590 18.18 12.87 32.99
C ASP A 590 16.91 12.37 33.73
N THR A 591 17.11 11.62 34.81
CA THR A 591 16.13 11.18 35.84
C THR A 591 14.89 10.33 35.45
N GLY A 592 15.07 9.00 35.43
CA GLY A 592 14.32 8.02 36.25
C GLY A 592 12.78 7.92 36.26
N ALA A 593 12.04 8.71 35.49
CA ALA A 593 10.59 8.61 35.32
C ALA A 593 10.27 8.44 33.83
N PHE A 594 9.21 7.70 33.50
CA PHE A 594 8.69 7.65 32.13
C PHE A 594 8.31 9.08 31.71
N ILE A 595 9.19 9.75 30.97
CA ILE A 595 8.98 11.12 30.49
C ILE A 595 8.01 11.04 29.33
N SER A 596 6.84 11.68 29.44
CA SER A 596 5.83 11.80 28.38
C SER A 596 6.50 12.26 27.09
N GLY A 597 6.46 11.44 26.03
CA GLY A 597 7.05 11.80 24.74
C GLY A 597 6.17 12.74 23.92
N PRO A 598 6.65 13.20 22.76
CA PRO A 598 5.89 14.07 21.89
C PRO A 598 4.58 13.45 21.42
N VAL A 599 3.68 14.31 20.95
CA VAL A 599 2.56 13.88 20.12
C VAL A 599 3.10 13.68 18.71
N ALA A 600 2.73 12.60 18.04
CA ALA A 600 3.16 12.40 16.65
C ALA A 600 2.45 13.39 15.71
N LEU A 601 1.13 13.32 15.65
CA LEU A 601 0.31 14.18 14.79
C LEU A 601 -0.74 14.93 15.59
N VAL A 602 -0.82 16.25 15.45
CA VAL A 602 -1.95 17.04 15.95
C VAL A 602 -2.82 17.48 14.79
N ILE A 603 -4.13 17.25 14.89
CA ILE A 603 -5.14 17.79 13.96
C ILE A 603 -5.96 18.82 14.73
N ALA A 604 -5.92 20.07 14.27
CA ALA A 604 -6.48 21.20 14.99
C ALA A 604 -7.32 22.09 14.08
N GLN A 605 -8.57 22.38 14.46
CA GLN A 605 -9.46 23.28 13.71
C GLN A 605 -9.46 23.00 12.19
N SER A 606 -9.76 21.76 11.78
CA SER A 606 -9.57 21.32 10.39
C SER A 606 -10.72 20.44 9.90
N ALA A 607 -10.88 20.36 8.58
CA ALA A 607 -11.90 19.54 7.93
C ALA A 607 -11.34 18.66 6.81
N TYR A 608 -11.93 17.49 6.54
CA TYR A 608 -11.51 16.59 5.46
C TYR A 608 -10.04 16.17 5.60
N VAL A 609 -9.63 15.73 6.79
CA VAL A 609 -8.27 15.24 7.04
C VAL A 609 -8.28 13.72 7.00
N ARG A 610 -7.46 13.12 6.13
CA ARG A 610 -7.31 11.67 6.00
C ARG A 610 -5.89 11.28 6.41
N VAL A 611 -5.79 10.32 7.32
CA VAL A 611 -4.53 9.76 7.79
C VAL A 611 -4.58 8.27 7.53
N GLU A 612 -3.79 7.81 6.56
CA GLU A 612 -3.86 6.45 6.03
C GLU A 612 -2.48 5.79 6.01
N HIS A 613 -2.44 4.47 6.20
CA HIS A 613 -1.22 3.64 6.15
C HIS A 613 -0.02 4.15 6.96
N CYS A 614 -0.25 4.98 8.00
CA CYS A 614 0.81 5.54 8.80
C CYS A 614 1.17 4.64 9.98
N ALA A 615 2.42 4.74 10.43
CA ALA A 615 2.91 4.07 11.63
C ALA A 615 3.20 5.10 12.73
N PHE A 616 2.64 4.90 13.91
CA PHE A 616 2.84 5.74 15.09
C PHE A 616 3.62 4.97 16.14
N GLY A 617 4.84 5.41 16.39
CA GLY A 617 5.82 4.78 17.26
C GLY A 617 6.42 3.52 16.65
N THR A 618 7.67 3.23 17.01
CA THR A 618 8.43 2.07 16.50
C THR A 618 8.98 1.22 17.64
N ALA A 619 9.20 -0.07 17.39
CA ALA A 619 9.77 -1.00 18.38
C ALA A 619 11.21 -0.62 18.81
N ALA A 620 11.91 0.20 18.02
CA ALA A 620 13.26 0.68 18.34
C ALA A 620 13.25 1.93 19.24
N ASP A 621 12.10 2.60 19.37
CA ASP A 621 11.98 3.84 20.12
C ASP A 621 12.28 3.60 21.61
N GLN A 622 13.16 4.41 22.17
CA GLN A 622 13.48 4.38 23.61
C GLN A 622 12.50 5.25 24.43
N ARG A 623 11.70 6.07 23.73
CA ARG A 623 10.68 6.98 24.28
C ARG A 623 9.32 6.65 23.66
N GLN A 624 8.29 6.62 24.50
CA GLN A 624 6.91 6.39 24.08
C GLN A 624 6.24 7.70 23.63
N LEU A 625 5.46 7.67 22.54
CA LEU A 625 4.63 8.82 22.14
C LEU A 625 3.47 9.02 23.13
N SER A 626 3.19 10.27 23.52
CA SER A 626 2.04 10.56 24.40
C SER A 626 0.71 10.38 23.68
N ALA A 627 0.65 10.79 22.41
CA ALA A 627 -0.45 10.45 21.53
C ALA A 627 0.04 10.17 20.10
N GLY A 628 -0.60 9.20 19.43
CA GLY A 628 -0.41 9.00 18.00
C GLY A 628 -1.03 10.14 17.21
N VAL A 629 -2.33 10.35 17.42
CA VAL A 629 -3.09 11.49 16.90
C VAL A 629 -3.74 12.24 18.05
N ALA A 630 -3.52 13.55 18.14
CA ALA A 630 -4.25 14.40 19.09
C ALA A 630 -5.19 15.36 18.36
N LEU A 631 -6.44 15.40 18.79
CA LEU A 631 -7.47 16.33 18.32
C LEU A 631 -7.41 17.60 19.17
N ALA A 632 -7.24 18.76 18.53
CA ALA A 632 -7.04 20.03 19.21
C ALA A 632 -7.92 21.15 18.65
N ASP A 633 -7.92 22.29 19.35
CA ASP A 633 -8.71 23.48 19.02
C ASP A 633 -10.23 23.19 18.93
N THR A 634 -10.99 23.99 18.18
CA THR A 634 -12.45 24.10 18.36
C THR A 634 -13.29 23.06 17.63
N ILE A 635 -12.89 22.63 16.43
CA ILE A 635 -13.71 21.79 15.55
C ILE A 635 -12.85 20.85 14.70
N ILE A 636 -13.29 19.60 14.59
CA ILE A 636 -12.77 18.60 13.67
C ILE A 636 -13.97 18.04 12.91
N LEU A 637 -13.94 18.16 11.58
CA LEU A 637 -15.05 17.76 10.72
C LEU A 637 -14.57 16.80 9.63
N ASN A 638 -15.24 15.65 9.47
CA ASN A 638 -14.95 14.70 8.39
C ASN A 638 -13.47 14.27 8.40
N CYS A 639 -13.05 13.69 9.52
CA CYS A 639 -11.67 13.23 9.72
C CYS A 639 -11.64 11.70 9.74
N THR A 640 -10.75 11.12 8.96
CA THR A 640 -10.63 9.66 8.80
C THR A 640 -9.24 9.19 9.19
N LEU A 641 -9.19 8.17 10.05
CA LEU A 641 -8.00 7.39 10.36
C LEU A 641 -8.23 5.96 9.85
N ARG A 642 -7.45 5.52 8.86
CA ARG A 642 -7.62 4.20 8.26
C ARG A 642 -6.31 3.44 8.11
N GLU A 643 -6.34 2.13 8.40
CA GLU A 643 -5.20 1.23 8.13
C GLU A 643 -3.88 1.67 8.80
N ASN A 644 -3.97 2.40 9.91
CA ASN A 644 -2.80 2.87 10.64
C ASN A 644 -2.37 1.85 11.71
N LEU A 645 -1.08 1.84 12.01
CA LEU A 645 -0.47 1.05 13.07
C LEU A 645 0.00 1.97 14.20
N PHE A 646 -0.47 1.75 15.42
CA PHE A 646 0.00 2.44 16.62
C PHE A 646 0.75 1.46 17.51
N THR A 647 2.06 1.61 17.64
CA THR A 647 2.92 0.76 18.48
C THR A 647 3.85 1.60 19.34
N ASN A 648 3.98 1.28 20.64
CA ASN A 648 4.72 2.12 21.59
C ASN A 648 4.15 3.55 21.71
N VAL A 649 2.83 3.64 21.86
CA VAL A 649 2.06 4.88 22.05
C VAL A 649 1.28 4.78 23.36
N ASP A 650 1.20 5.84 24.15
CA ASP A 650 0.37 5.85 25.37
C ASP A 650 -1.11 5.84 25.00
N THR A 651 -1.56 6.85 24.25
CA THR A 651 -2.93 6.95 23.75
C THR A 651 -2.98 7.05 22.22
N GLY A 652 -3.71 6.16 21.54
CA GLY A 652 -3.81 6.17 20.07
C GLY A 652 -4.36 7.48 19.54
N VAL A 653 -5.60 7.80 19.91
CA VAL A 653 -6.28 9.08 19.65
C VAL A 653 -6.61 9.79 20.96
N ALA A 654 -6.06 10.99 21.16
CA ALA A 654 -6.24 11.80 22.37
C ALA A 654 -6.88 13.16 22.06
N VAL A 655 -7.34 13.86 23.10
CA VAL A 655 -7.85 15.24 22.99
C VAL A 655 -6.97 16.23 23.73
N HIS A 656 -6.50 17.26 23.01
CA HIS A 656 -5.69 18.37 23.50
C HIS A 656 -6.42 19.71 23.30
N ALA A 657 -7.65 19.83 23.81
CA ALA A 657 -8.46 21.05 23.71
C ALA A 657 -9.31 21.29 24.97
N GLU A 658 -9.55 22.56 25.32
CA GLU A 658 -10.50 22.92 26.38
C GLU A 658 -11.97 22.73 25.94
N LYS A 659 -12.26 22.94 24.65
CA LYS A 659 -13.57 22.76 24.02
C LYS A 659 -13.36 22.20 22.63
N LEU A 660 -14.12 21.16 22.26
CA LEU A 660 -13.95 20.46 20.99
C LEU A 660 -15.30 20.01 20.43
N ALA A 661 -15.51 20.21 19.14
CA ALA A 661 -16.57 19.57 18.36
C ALA A 661 -15.95 18.53 17.40
N VAL A 662 -16.29 17.26 17.56
CA VAL A 662 -15.85 16.17 16.68
C VAL A 662 -17.06 15.69 15.88
N MET A 663 -17.08 15.97 14.58
CA MET A 663 -18.20 15.62 13.70
C MET A 663 -17.69 14.80 12.53
N GLN A 664 -18.40 13.71 12.19
CA GLN A 664 -18.02 12.84 11.07
C GLN A 664 -16.61 12.29 11.25
N PHE A 665 -16.34 11.67 12.40
CA PHE A 665 -15.03 11.12 12.69
C PHE A 665 -15.05 9.62 12.48
N LEU A 666 -14.14 9.12 11.64
CA LEU A 666 -14.05 7.72 11.26
C LEU A 666 -12.69 7.16 11.67
N ALA A 667 -12.68 6.11 12.48
CA ALA A 667 -11.49 5.29 12.71
C ALA A 667 -11.80 3.83 12.33
N GLU A 668 -11.25 3.40 11.20
CA GLU A 668 -11.50 2.07 10.64
C GLU A 668 -10.24 1.28 10.32
N GLU A 669 -10.27 -0.03 10.56
CA GLU A 669 -9.22 -0.96 10.12
C GLU A 669 -7.81 -0.62 10.69
N ASN A 670 -7.74 0.08 11.82
CA ASN A 670 -6.49 0.41 12.50
C ASN A 670 -6.09 -0.66 13.52
N GLN A 671 -4.79 -0.71 13.83
CA GLN A 671 -4.22 -1.57 14.88
C GLN A 671 -3.64 -0.72 16.01
N PHE A 672 -4.27 -0.76 17.17
CA PHE A 672 -3.88 -0.01 18.35
C PHE A 672 -3.19 -0.91 19.38
N TYR A 673 -1.86 -0.81 19.50
CA TYR A 673 -1.06 -1.38 20.58
C TYR A 673 -0.63 -0.27 21.53
N CYS A 674 -1.59 0.22 22.31
CA CYS A 674 -1.43 1.39 23.18
C CYS A 674 -1.29 0.97 24.64
N THR A 675 -0.59 1.77 25.46
CA THR A 675 -0.43 1.47 26.89
C THR A 675 -1.67 1.85 27.70
N ASN A 676 -2.28 3.00 27.39
CA ASN A 676 -3.42 3.55 28.13
C ASN A 676 -4.73 3.34 27.36
N ALA A 677 -4.93 4.01 26.22
CA ALA A 677 -6.19 3.92 25.48
C ALA A 677 -6.00 3.93 23.96
N ALA A 678 -6.87 3.22 23.21
CA ALA A 678 -6.88 3.36 21.75
C ALA A 678 -7.55 4.68 21.32
N PHE A 679 -8.68 5.01 21.91
CA PHE A 679 -9.39 6.26 21.66
C PHE A 679 -9.87 6.86 22.98
N ASN A 680 -9.41 8.07 23.33
CA ASN A 680 -9.78 8.74 24.56
C ASN A 680 -10.13 10.22 24.34
N CYS A 681 -11.44 10.47 24.29
CA CYS A 681 -12.03 11.79 24.24
C CYS A 681 -12.88 12.03 25.50
N SER A 682 -12.22 12.23 26.66
CA SER A 682 -12.89 12.44 27.95
C SER A 682 -12.44 13.70 28.74
N GLY A 683 -11.59 14.54 28.16
CA GLY A 683 -10.94 15.68 28.84
C GLY A 683 -11.53 17.09 28.67
N PRO A 684 -12.19 17.47 27.55
CA PRO A 684 -12.66 18.85 27.36
C PRO A 684 -13.75 19.26 28.36
N ALA A 685 -13.75 20.53 28.77
CA ALA A 685 -14.84 21.11 29.56
C ALA A 685 -16.17 21.09 28.79
N SER A 686 -16.13 21.04 27.45
CA SER A 686 -17.28 20.81 26.59
C SER A 686 -16.87 20.04 25.33
N LEU A 687 -17.25 18.77 25.26
CA LEU A 687 -17.11 17.94 24.06
C LEU A 687 -18.48 17.79 23.38
N LEU A 688 -18.55 18.14 22.10
CA LEU A 688 -19.68 17.85 21.23
C LEU A 688 -19.26 16.77 20.22
N ALA A 689 -19.98 15.66 20.13
CA ALA A 689 -19.71 14.60 19.16
C ALA A 689 -20.93 14.32 18.27
N SER A 690 -20.72 14.13 16.97
CA SER A 690 -21.78 13.72 16.04
C SER A 690 -21.21 12.82 14.96
N GLU A 691 -21.87 11.70 14.65
CA GLU A 691 -21.44 10.77 13.60
C GLU A 691 -19.99 10.30 13.83
N VAL A 692 -19.72 9.73 15.02
CA VAL A 692 -18.42 9.14 15.36
C VAL A 692 -18.48 7.63 15.18
N ARG A 693 -17.63 7.07 14.33
CA ARG A 693 -17.57 5.64 14.05
C ARG A 693 -16.19 5.08 14.33
N PHE A 694 -16.15 4.05 15.18
CA PHE A 694 -14.96 3.28 15.52
C PHE A 694 -15.22 1.82 15.15
N ALA A 695 -14.72 1.37 13.99
CA ALA A 695 -15.10 0.08 13.43
C ALA A 695 -13.94 -0.77 12.91
N LYS A 696 -14.06 -2.10 13.03
CA LYS A 696 -13.08 -3.07 12.51
C LYS A 696 -11.63 -2.85 13.00
N ASN A 697 -11.45 -2.20 14.13
CA ASN A 697 -10.12 -1.99 14.69
C ASN A 697 -9.71 -3.18 15.55
N PHE A 698 -8.41 -3.46 15.58
CA PHE A 698 -7.80 -4.31 16.61
C PHE A 698 -7.25 -3.42 17.72
N VAL A 699 -7.65 -3.67 18.96
CA VAL A 699 -7.28 -2.84 20.12
C VAL A 699 -6.67 -3.69 21.21
N GLN A 700 -5.42 -3.38 21.56
CA GLN A 700 -4.73 -3.87 22.74
C GLN A 700 -4.28 -2.67 23.58
N ALA A 701 -5.06 -2.33 24.60
CA ALA A 701 -4.84 -1.18 25.50
C ALA A 701 -5.59 -1.35 26.82
N ALA A 702 -5.29 -0.55 27.85
CA ALA A 702 -5.99 -0.61 29.15
C ALA A 702 -7.47 -0.18 29.04
N SER A 703 -7.77 0.76 28.14
CA SER A 703 -9.12 1.17 27.74
C SER A 703 -9.27 1.12 26.22
N GLY A 704 -10.43 0.70 25.73
CA GLY A 704 -10.68 0.59 24.30
C GLY A 704 -11.09 1.92 23.67
N PHE A 705 -12.39 2.19 23.68
CA PHE A 705 -13.00 3.39 23.15
C PHE A 705 -13.70 4.18 24.25
N THR A 706 -13.23 5.39 24.52
CA THR A 706 -13.80 6.31 25.51
C THR A 706 -14.23 7.60 24.85
N LEU A 707 -15.53 7.90 24.88
CA LEU A 707 -16.10 9.13 24.37
C LEU A 707 -17.14 9.69 25.35
N ILE A 708 -16.76 10.74 26.07
CA ILE A 708 -17.59 11.36 27.11
C ILE A 708 -17.84 12.82 26.76
N GLY A 709 -19.10 13.18 26.51
CA GLY A 709 -19.50 14.52 26.12
C GLY A 709 -21.01 14.65 25.92
N THR A 710 -21.40 15.49 24.98
CA THR A 710 -22.77 15.67 24.51
C THR A 710 -22.81 15.42 23.01
N GLY A 711 -23.92 14.94 22.47
CA GLY A 711 -23.94 14.57 21.05
C GLY A 711 -25.02 13.60 20.63
N LEU A 712 -24.89 13.13 19.40
CA LEU A 712 -25.72 12.10 18.78
C LEU A 712 -24.85 11.19 17.91
N ASP A 713 -25.38 10.02 17.55
CA ASP A 713 -24.80 9.08 16.60
C ASP A 713 -23.33 8.69 16.86
N VAL A 714 -23.15 7.69 17.73
CA VAL A 714 -21.86 7.06 17.99
C VAL A 714 -21.99 5.58 17.67
N THR A 715 -21.11 5.04 16.83
CA THR A 715 -21.13 3.62 16.46
C THR A 715 -19.77 2.98 16.76
N VAL A 716 -19.76 1.98 17.62
CA VAL A 716 -18.59 1.15 17.94
C VAL A 716 -18.90 -0.26 17.50
N GLU A 717 -18.32 -0.70 16.38
CA GLU A 717 -18.74 -1.97 15.77
C GLU A 717 -17.64 -2.86 15.20
N SER A 718 -17.86 -4.17 15.30
CA SER A 718 -16.98 -5.19 14.70
C SER A 718 -15.50 -5.05 15.08
N ASN A 719 -15.20 -4.47 16.25
CA ASN A 719 -13.84 -4.35 16.75
C ASN A 719 -13.46 -5.59 17.57
N THR A 720 -12.16 -5.87 17.62
CA THR A 720 -11.58 -6.84 18.55
C THR A 720 -10.84 -6.09 19.65
N PHE A 721 -11.38 -6.13 20.86
CA PHE A 721 -10.77 -5.57 22.06
C PHE A 721 -10.08 -6.67 22.87
N GLN A 722 -8.76 -6.54 23.03
CA GLN A 722 -7.91 -7.29 23.94
C GLN A 722 -7.42 -6.35 25.03
N ILE A 723 -8.29 -6.09 26.00
CA ILE A 723 -7.99 -5.10 27.03
C ILE A 723 -6.81 -5.59 27.89
N THR A 724 -5.82 -4.72 28.09
CA THR A 724 -4.63 -5.00 28.91
C THR A 724 -4.84 -4.56 30.35
N ALA A 725 -3.91 -4.89 31.24
CA ALA A 725 -3.95 -4.42 32.63
C ALA A 725 -3.99 -2.88 32.72
N ALA A 726 -4.75 -2.36 33.69
CA ALA A 726 -4.91 -0.94 33.96
C ALA A 726 -3.59 -0.30 34.40
N THR A 727 -3.30 0.91 33.94
CA THR A 727 -2.03 1.63 34.17
C THR A 727 -2.14 2.68 35.27
N ALA A 728 -1.01 3.19 35.76
CA ALA A 728 -1.01 4.22 36.80
C ALA A 728 -1.57 5.59 36.33
N SER A 729 -1.76 5.79 35.02
CA SER A 729 -2.35 6.97 34.38
C SER A 729 -3.87 6.86 34.15
N ASP A 730 -4.50 5.73 34.50
CA ASP A 730 -5.95 5.55 34.46
C ASP A 730 -6.64 6.46 35.49
N THR A 731 -7.02 7.65 35.02
CA THR A 731 -7.73 8.69 35.78
C THR A 731 -9.24 8.69 35.50
N ALA A 732 -9.71 7.89 34.53
CA ALA A 732 -11.12 7.71 34.24
C ALA A 732 -11.83 6.95 35.37
N ALA A 733 -13.11 7.25 35.60
CA ALA A 733 -13.92 6.59 36.64
C ALA A 733 -14.14 5.08 36.38
N TYR A 734 -13.91 4.63 35.15
CA TYR A 734 -14.09 3.26 34.66
C TYR A 734 -12.96 2.91 33.68
N ASP A 735 -12.50 1.64 33.67
CA ASP A 735 -11.76 1.07 32.53
C ASP A 735 -12.63 0.00 31.88
N ALA A 736 -12.89 0.18 30.60
CA ALA A 736 -13.70 -0.74 29.82
C ALA A 736 -13.26 -0.76 28.36
N ALA A 737 -13.74 -1.77 27.63
CA ALA A 737 -13.56 -1.79 26.18
C ALA A 737 -14.33 -0.65 25.51
N VAL A 738 -15.51 -0.30 26.05
CA VAL A 738 -16.32 0.82 25.56
C VAL A 738 -16.86 1.63 26.72
N ILE A 739 -16.64 2.94 26.70
CA ILE A 739 -17.18 3.92 27.65
C ILE A 739 -17.83 5.06 26.86
N CYS A 740 -19.14 5.26 27.02
CA CYS A 740 -19.84 6.34 26.34
C CYS A 740 -21.05 6.87 27.11
N ASN A 741 -21.31 8.18 27.01
CA ASN A 741 -22.49 8.83 27.60
C ASN A 741 -23.35 9.58 26.55
N ILE A 742 -23.11 9.34 25.26
CA ILE A 742 -23.74 10.06 24.15
C ILE A 742 -25.03 9.34 23.69
N SER A 743 -26.04 10.12 23.29
CA SER A 743 -27.30 9.57 22.76
C SER A 743 -27.08 8.91 21.40
N GLN A 744 -27.94 7.94 21.06
CA GLN A 744 -27.86 7.14 19.84
C GLN A 744 -26.55 6.36 19.71
N THR A 745 -25.97 5.94 20.84
CA THR A 745 -24.80 5.08 20.85
C THR A 745 -25.18 3.64 20.50
N ARG A 746 -24.48 3.07 19.52
CA ARG A 746 -24.63 1.70 19.03
C ARG A 746 -23.33 0.94 19.25
N VAL A 747 -23.34 -0.07 20.12
CA VAL A 747 -22.22 -0.98 20.36
C VAL A 747 -22.57 -2.34 19.77
N LEU A 748 -22.01 -2.66 18.60
CA LEU A 748 -22.50 -3.74 17.75
C LEU A 748 -21.41 -4.76 17.41
N ASN A 749 -21.69 -6.05 17.59
CA ASN A 749 -20.85 -7.14 17.06
C ASN A 749 -19.36 -7.09 17.45
N ASN A 750 -19.01 -6.52 18.61
CA ASN A 750 -17.62 -6.46 19.06
C ASN A 750 -17.23 -7.76 19.78
N GLU A 751 -15.97 -8.15 19.66
CA GLU A 751 -15.35 -9.19 20.48
C GLU A 751 -14.50 -8.54 21.57
N ILE A 752 -14.89 -8.74 22.83
CA ILE A 752 -14.27 -8.11 23.99
C ILE A 752 -13.70 -9.19 24.89
N SER A 753 -12.39 -9.10 25.12
CA SER A 753 -11.64 -10.00 25.99
C SER A 753 -10.59 -9.23 26.77
N ARG A 754 -10.04 -9.86 27.81
CA ARG A 754 -8.92 -9.31 28.57
C ARG A 754 -7.79 -10.33 28.64
N THR A 755 -6.55 -9.86 28.53
CA THR A 755 -5.37 -10.72 28.69
C THR A 755 -4.95 -10.74 30.16
N THR A 756 -4.91 -11.92 30.78
CA THR A 756 -4.38 -12.14 32.14
C THR A 756 -3.07 -12.90 32.09
N THR A 757 -2.19 -12.70 33.08
CA THR A 757 -0.95 -13.51 33.21
C THR A 757 -1.20 -14.76 34.04
N ASP A 758 -0.42 -15.82 33.86
CA ASP A 758 -0.52 -17.00 34.73
C ASP A 758 0.18 -16.75 36.08
N VAL A 759 -0.42 -17.23 37.17
CA VAL A 759 0.27 -17.35 38.46
C VAL A 759 0.77 -18.78 38.62
N SER A 760 2.07 -18.96 38.80
CA SER A 760 2.64 -20.26 39.13
C SER A 760 2.50 -20.52 40.62
N VAL A 761 2.08 -21.72 41.01
CA VAL A 761 1.90 -22.11 42.42
C VAL A 761 2.62 -23.43 42.66
N ASN A 762 3.61 -23.42 43.54
CA ASN A 762 4.37 -24.60 43.94
C ASN A 762 4.12 -24.94 45.41
N THR A 763 3.68 -26.15 45.70
CA THR A 763 3.41 -26.59 47.07
C THR A 763 4.58 -27.39 47.63
N SER A 764 5.06 -27.06 48.83
CA SER A 764 6.12 -27.80 49.53
C SER A 764 5.57 -28.54 50.74
N ALA A 765 5.67 -29.88 50.71
CA ALA A 765 5.20 -30.72 51.81
C ALA A 765 6.09 -30.56 53.04
N ASN A 766 5.52 -30.05 54.14
CA ASN A 766 6.19 -30.03 55.44
C ASN A 766 5.17 -30.29 56.57
N ASN A 767 5.58 -30.98 57.64
CA ASN A 767 4.68 -31.41 58.72
C ASN A 767 4.16 -30.25 59.61
N LYS A 768 4.31 -28.99 59.17
CA LYS A 768 3.91 -27.77 59.87
C LYS A 768 3.25 -26.73 58.94
N GLY A 769 2.81 -27.13 57.74
CA GLY A 769 2.29 -26.23 56.72
C GLY A 769 0.90 -25.71 57.06
N GLY A 770 0.59 -24.46 56.66
CA GLY A 770 -0.69 -23.81 56.94
C GLY A 770 -1.87 -24.35 56.12
N LEU A 771 -1.60 -24.98 54.97
CA LEU A 771 -2.62 -25.56 54.08
C LEU A 771 -2.88 -27.01 54.44
N THR A 772 -4.13 -27.47 54.35
CA THR A 772 -4.51 -28.87 54.57
C THR A 772 -4.61 -29.64 53.26
N ALA A 773 -4.90 -30.95 53.29
CA ALA A 773 -5.09 -31.73 52.07
C ALA A 773 -6.44 -31.39 51.42
N ALA A 774 -6.43 -30.56 50.38
CA ALA A 774 -7.62 -30.08 49.67
C ALA A 774 -7.25 -29.43 48.33
N THR A 775 -8.26 -29.07 47.54
CA THR A 775 -8.08 -28.22 46.35
C THR A 775 -8.12 -26.75 46.76
N TYR A 776 -7.15 -25.98 46.29
CA TYR A 776 -7.03 -24.55 46.52
C TYR A 776 -6.88 -23.82 45.19
N SER A 777 -7.44 -22.62 45.08
CA SER A 777 -7.19 -21.72 43.94
C SER A 777 -6.57 -20.43 44.44
N TRP A 778 -5.62 -19.89 43.67
CA TRP A 778 -5.00 -18.60 43.91
C TRP A 778 -5.26 -17.62 42.79
N LEU A 779 -5.30 -16.34 43.16
CA LEU A 779 -5.52 -15.22 42.27
C LEU A 779 -4.71 -14.04 42.80
N VAL A 780 -4.05 -13.30 41.91
CA VAL A 780 -3.28 -12.12 42.29
C VAL A 780 -3.89 -10.88 41.64
N THR A 781 -4.04 -9.83 42.44
CA THR A 781 -4.42 -8.49 41.98
C THR A 781 -3.27 -7.52 42.20
N ALA A 782 -3.22 -6.48 41.39
CA ALA A 782 -2.34 -5.33 41.59
C ALA A 782 -3.13 -4.19 42.23
N LEU A 783 -2.59 -3.62 43.31
CA LEU A 783 -3.05 -2.37 43.91
C LEU A 783 -2.27 -1.22 43.29
N LEU A 784 -2.96 -0.30 42.62
CA LEU A 784 -2.38 0.88 42.00
C LEU A 784 -2.16 2.00 43.05
N PRO A 785 -1.27 2.98 42.78
CA PRO A 785 -1.07 4.16 43.62
C PRO A 785 -2.35 4.96 43.89
N SER A 786 -3.31 4.93 42.95
CA SER A 786 -4.64 5.53 43.08
C SER A 786 -5.52 4.89 44.17
N GLY A 787 -5.11 3.73 44.71
CA GLY A 787 -5.91 2.93 45.64
C GLY A 787 -6.86 1.95 44.92
N ARG A 788 -6.90 1.97 43.59
CA ARG A 788 -7.66 1.04 42.76
C ARG A 788 -6.99 -0.34 42.71
N GLU A 789 -7.80 -1.39 42.72
CA GLU A 789 -7.32 -2.77 42.68
C GLU A 789 -7.81 -3.49 41.42
N VAL A 790 -6.89 -4.18 40.74
CA VAL A 790 -7.09 -4.68 39.37
C VAL A 790 -6.64 -6.13 39.28
N LEU A 791 -7.42 -6.96 38.57
CA LEU A 791 -7.06 -8.35 38.32
C LEU A 791 -5.79 -8.44 37.47
N LEU A 792 -4.78 -9.17 37.96
CA LEU A 792 -3.52 -9.36 37.25
C LEU A 792 -3.42 -10.75 36.62
N THR A 793 -3.75 -11.80 37.39
CA THR A 793 -3.54 -13.17 36.97
C THR A 793 -4.84 -13.92 36.66
N ALA A 794 -4.76 -14.96 35.83
CA ALA A 794 -5.78 -16.00 35.80
C ALA A 794 -5.80 -16.74 37.16
N ASN A 795 -6.88 -17.46 37.43
CA ASN A 795 -6.92 -18.33 38.61
C ASN A 795 -6.04 -19.57 38.40
N ALA A 796 -5.19 -19.88 39.38
CA ALA A 796 -4.42 -21.12 39.39
C ALA A 796 -4.97 -22.08 40.44
N THR A 797 -5.49 -23.22 40.02
CA THR A 797 -6.04 -24.25 40.90
C THR A 797 -5.04 -25.38 41.10
N VAL A 798 -4.67 -25.69 42.35
CA VAL A 798 -3.74 -26.77 42.70
C VAL A 798 -4.36 -27.68 43.77
N ILE A 799 -4.15 -28.99 43.60
CA ILE A 799 -4.51 -29.99 44.60
C ILE A 799 -3.34 -30.15 45.58
N VAL A 800 -3.58 -29.82 46.85
CA VAL A 800 -2.65 -30.04 47.95
C VAL A 800 -2.92 -31.44 48.52
N SER A 801 -1.96 -32.36 48.42
CA SER A 801 -2.14 -33.77 48.80
C SER A 801 -1.85 -34.09 50.27
N SER A 802 -1.08 -33.23 50.95
CA SER A 802 -0.73 -33.32 52.38
C SER A 802 -0.46 -31.92 52.93
N PRO A 803 -0.49 -31.69 54.27
CA PRO A 803 -0.22 -30.38 54.83
C PRO A 803 1.07 -29.74 54.28
N SER A 804 0.95 -28.53 53.74
CA SER A 804 1.99 -27.87 52.93
C SER A 804 1.92 -26.35 53.04
N ASN A 805 2.96 -25.65 52.56
CA ASN A 805 2.88 -24.22 52.22
C ASN A 805 2.92 -24.07 50.70
N ALA A 806 2.40 -22.96 50.16
CA ALA A 806 2.44 -22.67 48.73
C ALA A 806 3.33 -21.47 48.44
N THR A 807 4.24 -21.59 47.48
CA THR A 807 5.02 -20.48 46.95
C THR A 807 4.44 -20.08 45.60
N LEU A 808 3.93 -18.86 45.52
CA LEU A 808 3.37 -18.27 44.32
C LEU A 808 4.45 -17.43 43.62
N ALA A 809 4.48 -17.47 42.29
CA ALA A 809 5.26 -16.52 41.50
C ALA A 809 4.52 -16.06 40.24
N TRP A 810 4.60 -14.75 39.95
CA TRP A 810 3.96 -14.09 38.81
C TRP A 810 4.85 -12.99 38.23
N ALA A 811 4.55 -12.55 37.02
CA ALA A 811 5.25 -11.44 36.38
C ALA A 811 4.94 -10.11 37.08
N ALA A 812 5.96 -9.30 37.37
CA ALA A 812 5.76 -7.99 37.99
C ALA A 812 4.97 -7.05 37.07
N PHE A 813 3.99 -6.36 37.64
CA PHE A 813 3.17 -5.35 36.99
C PHE A 813 3.76 -3.96 37.18
N SER A 814 4.24 -3.33 36.10
CA SER A 814 4.79 -1.97 36.14
C SER A 814 3.70 -0.97 36.55
N GLY A 815 3.91 -0.22 37.64
CA GLY A 815 2.92 0.71 38.20
C GLY A 815 2.10 0.16 39.37
N ALA A 816 2.27 -1.11 39.78
CA ALA A 816 1.72 -1.59 41.06
C ALA A 816 2.40 -0.87 42.25
N LYS A 817 1.59 -0.41 43.22
CA LYS A 817 2.05 -0.06 44.57
C LYS A 817 2.37 -1.32 45.38
N SER A 818 1.50 -2.32 45.29
CA SER A 818 1.63 -3.62 45.93
C SER A 818 0.70 -4.63 45.24
N TYR A 819 0.78 -5.89 45.62
CA TYR A 819 -0.13 -6.94 45.18
C TYR A 819 -0.94 -7.47 46.34
N LYS A 820 -2.17 -7.87 46.08
CA LYS A 820 -2.95 -8.67 47.02
C LYS A 820 -3.10 -10.08 46.46
N ILE A 821 -2.89 -11.04 47.34
CA ILE A 821 -2.93 -12.46 47.02
C ILE A 821 -4.20 -13.01 47.64
N TYR A 822 -5.05 -13.53 46.77
CA TYR A 822 -6.29 -14.17 47.15
C TYR A 822 -6.15 -15.68 47.02
N ARG A 823 -6.69 -16.40 48.00
CA ARG A 823 -6.77 -17.87 47.98
C ARG A 823 -8.15 -18.32 48.43
N THR A 824 -8.64 -19.42 47.87
CA THR A 824 -9.77 -20.15 48.46
C THR A 824 -9.40 -20.83 49.79
N VAL A 825 -10.39 -21.15 50.61
CA VAL A 825 -10.21 -22.16 51.68
C VAL A 825 -10.15 -23.57 51.08
N ALA A 826 -9.85 -24.58 51.89
CA ALA A 826 -9.89 -25.99 51.49
C ALA A 826 -11.19 -26.35 50.75
N ASN A 827 -11.09 -26.72 49.47
CA ASN A 827 -12.22 -27.05 48.58
C ASN A 827 -13.27 -25.91 48.44
N GLY A 828 -12.90 -24.68 48.79
CA GLY A 828 -13.78 -23.51 48.72
C GLY A 828 -13.87 -22.88 47.32
N ALA A 829 -14.89 -22.05 47.14
CA ALA A 829 -15.08 -21.19 45.95
C ALA A 829 -14.48 -19.80 46.10
N VAL A 830 -14.42 -19.33 47.35
CA VAL A 830 -14.33 -17.91 47.64
C VAL A 830 -12.88 -17.53 47.81
N PHE A 831 -12.43 -16.63 46.95
CA PHE A 831 -11.14 -15.97 47.09
C PHE A 831 -11.15 -15.08 48.33
N LEU A 832 -10.40 -15.44 49.36
CA LEU A 832 -10.20 -14.62 50.54
C LEU A 832 -8.78 -14.06 50.52
N LEU A 833 -8.59 -12.88 51.11
CA LEU A 833 -7.29 -12.25 51.16
C LEU A 833 -6.36 -13.09 52.05
N ALA A 834 -5.35 -13.71 51.42
CA ALA A 834 -4.32 -14.49 52.08
C ALA A 834 -3.15 -13.60 52.56
N GLY A 835 -2.86 -12.54 51.81
CA GLY A 835 -1.92 -11.52 52.22
C GLY A 835 -1.55 -10.55 51.10
N THR A 836 -0.50 -9.79 51.32
CA THR A 836 -0.03 -8.76 50.39
C THR A 836 1.45 -8.91 50.11
N ALA A 837 1.86 -8.73 48.85
CA ALA A 837 3.27 -8.67 48.46
C ALA A 837 3.63 -7.24 48.01
N PRO A 838 4.77 -6.68 48.43
CA PRO A 838 5.21 -5.38 47.92
C PRO A 838 5.65 -5.50 46.45
N GLN A 839 5.55 -4.40 45.70
CA GLN A 839 6.23 -4.31 44.42
C GLN A 839 7.75 -4.27 44.66
N THR A 840 8.48 -5.20 44.07
CA THR A 840 9.95 -5.23 44.08
C THR A 840 10.46 -4.94 42.67
N GLY A 841 11.67 -4.38 42.52
CA GLY A 841 12.23 -4.02 41.20
C GLY A 841 12.60 -5.21 40.29
N GLY A 842 12.19 -6.43 40.63
CA GLY A 842 12.46 -7.64 39.84
C GLY A 842 11.35 -7.93 38.83
N ALA A 843 11.67 -8.66 37.76
CA ALA A 843 10.70 -9.05 36.72
C ALA A 843 9.64 -10.07 37.20
N THR A 844 9.93 -10.78 38.30
CA THR A 844 9.05 -11.79 38.90
C THR A 844 8.85 -11.46 40.37
N ILE A 845 7.60 -11.47 40.83
CA ILE A 845 7.23 -11.33 42.24
C ILE A 845 6.94 -12.71 42.79
N SER A 846 7.41 -12.98 44.00
CA SER A 846 7.19 -14.23 44.71
C SER A 846 6.50 -13.97 46.04
N TYR A 847 5.59 -14.85 46.44
CA TYR A 847 4.90 -14.78 47.73
C TYR A 847 4.73 -16.18 48.33
N ASP A 848 5.16 -16.35 49.58
CA ASP A 848 4.97 -17.60 50.31
C ASP A 848 3.69 -17.54 51.14
N ASP A 849 2.68 -18.27 50.67
CA ASP A 849 1.44 -18.47 51.38
C ASP A 849 1.60 -19.56 52.46
N THR A 850 1.68 -19.07 53.70
CA THR A 850 1.76 -19.89 54.92
C THR A 850 0.51 -19.73 55.80
N ALA A 851 -0.50 -18.99 55.33
CA ALA A 851 -1.67 -18.65 56.12
C ALA A 851 -2.64 -19.83 56.24
N ALA A 852 -3.00 -20.19 57.46
CA ALA A 852 -4.08 -21.14 57.71
C ALA A 852 -5.44 -20.59 57.25
N ASP A 853 -6.36 -21.46 56.83
CA ASP A 853 -7.69 -21.07 56.31
C ASP A 853 -8.47 -20.14 57.26
N SER A 854 -8.30 -20.30 58.58
CA SER A 854 -8.94 -19.45 59.60
C SER A 854 -8.38 -18.02 59.69
N ALA A 855 -7.24 -17.74 59.08
CA ALA A 855 -6.58 -16.44 59.11
C ALA A 855 -6.87 -15.58 57.88
N LEU A 856 -7.55 -16.15 56.86
CA LEU A 856 -7.92 -15.44 55.64
C LEU A 856 -8.95 -14.34 55.94
N GLN A 857 -8.79 -13.18 55.31
CA GLN A 857 -9.68 -12.04 55.51
C GLN A 857 -10.68 -11.89 54.37
N ASN A 858 -11.93 -11.59 54.70
CA ASN A 858 -12.96 -11.26 53.72
C ASN A 858 -12.80 -9.81 53.24
N GLN A 859 -11.87 -9.58 52.29
CA GLN A 859 -11.51 -8.27 51.74
C GLN A 859 -11.29 -8.36 50.21
N LEU A 860 -12.33 -8.72 49.47
CA LEU A 860 -12.30 -8.74 48.00
C LEU A 860 -12.67 -7.37 47.45
N PRO A 861 -11.81 -6.67 46.71
CA PRO A 861 -12.16 -5.36 46.16
C PRO A 861 -13.35 -5.45 45.21
N ALA A 862 -14.02 -4.32 45.00
CA ALA A 862 -14.78 -4.09 43.78
C ALA A 862 -13.81 -4.09 42.59
N MET A 863 -13.65 -5.26 41.96
CA MET A 863 -12.81 -5.38 40.76
C MET A 863 -13.45 -4.58 39.63
N GLN A 864 -12.81 -3.48 39.27
CA GLN A 864 -13.13 -2.71 38.08
C GLN A 864 -12.41 -3.36 36.90
N ASN A 865 -13.11 -3.60 35.78
CA ASN A 865 -12.63 -4.06 34.47
C ASN A 865 -13.88 -4.44 33.64
N ASP A 866 -14.74 -3.47 33.38
CA ASP A 866 -16.06 -3.71 32.79
C ASP A 866 -15.96 -3.94 31.27
N GLY A 867 -16.91 -4.64 30.67
CA GLY A 867 -16.93 -4.83 29.22
C GLY A 867 -17.38 -3.56 28.50
N ILE A 868 -18.63 -3.17 28.77
CA ILE A 868 -19.28 -2.02 28.15
C ILE A 868 -19.90 -1.16 29.25
N VAL A 869 -19.53 0.12 29.29
CA VAL A 869 -20.05 1.11 30.24
C VAL A 869 -20.79 2.21 29.48
N ILE A 870 -22.10 2.30 29.65
CA ILE A 870 -22.92 3.36 29.04
C ILE A 870 -23.65 4.14 30.14
N GLY A 871 -23.60 5.47 30.12
CA GLY A 871 -24.36 6.30 31.06
C GLY A 871 -23.57 7.45 31.68
N SER A 872 -24.04 7.97 32.82
CA SER A 872 -23.38 9.08 33.53
C SER A 872 -22.08 8.59 34.18
N THR A 873 -20.96 9.26 33.92
CA THR A 873 -19.62 8.87 34.40
C THR A 873 -19.02 9.86 35.42
N GLY A 874 -19.81 10.81 35.95
CA GLY A 874 -19.35 11.82 36.90
C GLY A 874 -19.20 11.31 38.35
N PRO A 875 -18.30 11.89 39.17
CA PRO A 875 -17.98 11.40 40.52
C PRO A 875 -19.02 11.73 41.62
N THR A 876 -20.15 12.37 41.29
CA THR A 876 -21.14 12.81 42.30
C THR A 876 -22.49 12.15 42.06
N VAL A 877 -22.77 11.10 42.82
CA VAL A 877 -24.10 10.47 42.90
C VAL A 877 -24.82 11.02 44.12
N SER A 878 -25.91 11.75 43.89
CA SER A 878 -26.93 11.99 44.93
C SER A 878 -27.79 10.73 45.09
N THR A 879 -28.00 10.27 46.31
CA THR A 879 -28.88 9.12 46.62
C THR A 879 -30.38 9.46 46.51
N ASN A 880 -30.72 10.69 46.13
CA ASN A 880 -32.09 11.18 46.05
C ASN A 880 -32.49 11.48 44.59
N LEU A 881 -33.32 10.60 44.01
CA LEU A 881 -33.84 10.68 42.63
C LEU A 881 -34.62 11.98 42.34
N ALA A 882 -35.17 12.63 43.38
CA ALA A 882 -35.98 13.84 43.25
C ALA A 882 -35.17 15.16 43.35
N ALA A 883 -33.88 15.09 43.69
CA ALA A 883 -33.05 16.27 43.96
C ALA A 883 -32.00 16.56 42.87
N ASP A 884 -31.82 15.65 41.90
CA ASP A 884 -30.86 15.83 40.80
C ASP A 884 -31.56 16.46 39.59
N THR A 885 -31.63 17.79 39.57
CA THR A 885 -32.19 18.57 38.45
C THR A 885 -31.22 18.70 37.26
N THR A 886 -30.12 17.93 37.24
CA THR A 886 -29.04 18.02 36.23
C THR A 886 -28.88 16.77 35.37
N LEU A 887 -29.74 15.75 35.53
CA LEU A 887 -29.70 14.54 34.73
C LEU A 887 -30.09 14.81 33.27
N THR A 888 -29.13 14.69 32.35
CA THR A 888 -29.39 14.78 30.91
C THR A 888 -29.83 13.40 30.39
N PRO A 889 -31.02 13.25 29.81
CA PRO A 889 -31.48 11.98 29.27
C PRO A 889 -30.60 11.52 28.10
N ILE A 890 -30.28 10.22 28.08
CA ILE A 890 -29.59 9.55 26.98
C ILE A 890 -30.60 8.70 26.22
N TYR A 891 -30.84 9.00 24.94
CA TYR A 891 -31.87 8.33 24.14
C TYR A 891 -31.26 7.38 23.10
N GLY A 892 -31.91 6.24 22.86
CA GLY A 892 -31.65 5.38 21.69
C GLY A 892 -30.38 4.54 21.79
N ILE A 893 -30.11 3.95 22.96
CA ILE A 893 -28.94 3.10 23.18
C ILE A 893 -29.17 1.70 22.62
N GLN A 894 -28.20 1.17 21.87
CA GLN A 894 -28.23 -0.21 21.37
C GLN A 894 -26.93 -0.92 21.72
N ILE A 895 -27.02 -2.04 22.43
CA ILE A 895 -25.90 -2.95 22.72
C ILE A 895 -26.29 -4.32 22.16
N VAL A 896 -25.82 -4.64 20.96
CA VAL A 896 -26.32 -5.79 20.20
C VAL A 896 -25.21 -6.69 19.65
N GLY A 897 -25.35 -8.01 19.83
CA GLY A 897 -24.49 -8.99 19.16
C GLY A 897 -23.05 -9.04 19.66
N ASN A 898 -22.73 -8.44 20.81
CA ASN A 898 -21.37 -8.42 21.34
C ASN A 898 -21.02 -9.73 22.04
N ARG A 899 -19.76 -10.13 21.96
CA ARG A 899 -19.19 -11.29 22.66
C ARG A 899 -18.20 -10.83 23.72
N LEU A 900 -18.54 -11.02 24.99
CA LEU A 900 -17.73 -10.61 26.14
C LEU A 900 -17.20 -11.87 26.83
N ASN A 901 -15.88 -11.99 26.98
CA ASN A 901 -15.26 -13.17 27.58
C ASN A 901 -14.11 -12.82 28.53
N ALA A 902 -13.97 -13.59 29.61
CA ALA A 902 -12.84 -13.53 30.54
C ALA A 902 -12.61 -12.13 31.13
N LEU A 903 -13.70 -11.43 31.49
CA LEU A 903 -13.65 -10.12 32.11
C LEU A 903 -13.72 -10.24 33.63
N ALA A 904 -12.98 -9.42 34.36
CA ALA A 904 -13.00 -9.44 35.82
C ALA A 904 -14.13 -8.58 36.42
N GLY A 905 -14.54 -7.52 35.73
CA GLY A 905 -15.63 -6.63 36.12
C GLY A 905 -16.99 -7.09 35.60
N THR A 906 -17.91 -6.14 35.47
CA THR A 906 -19.28 -6.33 34.95
C THR A 906 -19.25 -6.50 33.44
N GLY A 907 -20.13 -7.34 32.87
CA GLY A 907 -20.28 -7.44 31.43
C GLY A 907 -20.76 -6.12 30.81
N ILE A 908 -22.00 -5.74 31.12
CA ILE A 908 -22.60 -4.45 30.72
C ILE A 908 -22.99 -3.67 31.98
N LEU A 909 -22.45 -2.47 32.12
CA LEU A 909 -22.69 -1.57 33.24
C LEU A 909 -23.34 -0.28 32.77
N SER A 910 -24.40 0.11 33.45
CA SER A 910 -24.88 1.50 33.46
C SER A 910 -24.79 2.04 34.89
N PRO A 911 -23.91 3.04 35.14
CA PRO A 911 -23.68 3.58 36.47
C PRO A 911 -24.92 4.18 37.14
N THR A 912 -24.80 4.43 38.45
CA THR A 912 -25.82 5.19 39.17
C THR A 912 -25.86 6.63 38.67
N GLY A 913 -27.06 7.21 38.57
CA GLY A 913 -27.25 8.55 37.99
C GLY A 913 -27.43 8.54 36.47
N SER A 914 -27.43 7.37 35.82
CA SER A 914 -27.80 7.26 34.42
C SER A 914 -29.31 7.37 34.24
N TYR A 915 -29.75 8.13 33.24
CA TYR A 915 -31.15 8.24 32.85
C TYR A 915 -31.28 7.97 31.35
N MET A 916 -31.87 6.84 30.98
CA MET A 916 -31.93 6.40 29.57
C MET A 916 -33.36 6.14 29.08
N LEU A 917 -33.56 6.39 27.79
CA LEU A 917 -34.82 6.23 27.07
C LEU A 917 -34.59 5.35 25.84
N ALA A 918 -35.48 4.40 25.56
CA ALA A 918 -35.42 3.51 24.40
C ALA A 918 -34.06 2.79 24.32
N THR A 919 -33.81 1.92 25.30
CA THR A 919 -32.55 1.17 25.42
C THR A 919 -32.78 -0.29 25.04
N LEU A 920 -32.01 -0.78 24.07
CA LEU A 920 -32.01 -2.17 23.63
C LEU A 920 -30.69 -2.85 24.00
N ILE A 921 -30.75 -3.91 24.79
CA ILE A 921 -29.63 -4.81 25.08
C ILE A 921 -30.02 -6.19 24.55
N ALA A 922 -29.48 -6.58 23.39
CA ALA A 922 -29.95 -7.77 22.69
C ALA A 922 -28.85 -8.69 22.16
N GLN A 923 -29.09 -9.99 22.17
CA GLN A 923 -28.23 -10.97 21.46
C GLN A 923 -26.75 -10.94 21.89
N ASN A 924 -26.45 -10.46 23.10
CA ASN A 924 -25.08 -10.46 23.61
C ASN A 924 -24.74 -11.82 24.23
N GLN A 925 -23.49 -12.25 24.06
CA GLN A 925 -22.96 -13.48 24.62
C GLN A 925 -21.89 -13.14 25.67
N MET A 926 -22.09 -13.60 26.89
CA MET A 926 -21.17 -13.38 28.00
C MET A 926 -20.70 -14.72 28.56
N SER A 927 -19.39 -14.89 28.69
CA SER A 927 -18.80 -16.05 29.34
C SER A 927 -17.68 -15.68 30.30
N SER A 928 -17.62 -16.34 31.45
CA SER A 928 -16.52 -16.16 32.42
C SER A 928 -16.36 -14.71 32.89
N ILE A 929 -17.47 -14.12 33.33
CA ILE A 929 -17.50 -12.75 33.84
C ILE A 929 -17.35 -12.78 35.37
N GLY A 930 -16.39 -12.01 35.87
CA GLY A 930 -16.08 -11.91 37.29
C GLY A 930 -17.16 -11.18 38.09
N GLY A 931 -17.61 -10.02 37.59
CA GLY A 931 -18.72 -9.24 38.15
C GLY A 931 -20.10 -9.65 37.62
N ASP A 932 -21.10 -8.81 37.86
CA ASP A 932 -22.47 -9.05 37.38
C ASP A 932 -22.53 -9.13 35.84
N GLY A 933 -23.54 -9.81 35.30
CA GLY A 933 -23.71 -9.90 33.84
C GLY A 933 -24.13 -8.56 33.24
N ILE A 934 -25.35 -8.13 33.56
CA ILE A 934 -25.93 -6.85 33.15
C ILE A 934 -26.35 -6.10 34.41
N LEU A 935 -25.68 -4.98 34.72
CA LEU A 935 -25.94 -4.16 35.90
C LEU A 935 -26.40 -2.75 35.51
N LEU A 936 -27.70 -2.51 35.63
CA LEU A 936 -28.33 -1.24 35.30
C LEU A 936 -28.71 -0.48 36.57
N SER A 937 -27.85 0.45 37.00
CA SER A 937 -27.96 1.15 38.30
C SER A 937 -28.65 2.52 38.27
N GLY A 938 -29.03 3.02 37.09
CA GLY A 938 -29.81 4.24 36.87
C GLY A 938 -31.33 4.03 36.81
N ALA A 939 -32.00 4.87 36.02
CA ALA A 939 -33.43 4.80 35.71
C ALA A 939 -33.67 4.73 34.19
N TYR A 940 -34.57 3.84 33.77
CA TYR A 940 -34.77 3.47 32.36
C TYR A 940 -36.23 3.50 31.96
N ILE A 941 -36.53 4.05 30.79
CA ILE A 941 -37.87 4.04 30.19
C ILE A 941 -37.76 3.35 28.83
N ASP A 942 -38.69 2.43 28.53
CA ASP A 942 -38.69 1.66 27.28
C ASP A 942 -37.38 0.85 27.16
N LEU A 943 -37.26 -0.16 28.04
CA LEU A 943 -36.06 -0.98 28.21
C LEU A 943 -36.31 -2.40 27.73
N ASP A 944 -35.60 -2.80 26.68
CA ASP A 944 -35.58 -4.17 26.16
C ASP A 944 -34.25 -4.86 26.53
N ILE A 945 -34.33 -5.94 27.29
CA ILE A 945 -33.20 -6.86 27.54
C ILE A 945 -33.60 -8.22 26.98
N VAL A 946 -33.20 -8.51 25.75
CA VAL A 946 -33.76 -9.64 25.00
C VAL A 946 -32.71 -10.58 24.39
N GLN A 947 -32.94 -11.89 24.42
CA GLN A 947 -32.11 -12.89 23.74
C GLN A 947 -30.62 -12.87 24.14
N ASN A 948 -30.28 -12.43 25.35
CA ASN A 948 -28.89 -12.45 25.83
C ASN A 948 -28.54 -13.81 26.44
N SER A 949 -27.30 -14.25 26.28
CA SER A 949 -26.77 -15.50 26.85
C SER A 949 -25.66 -15.19 27.85
N LEU A 950 -25.96 -15.36 29.14
CA LEU A 950 -25.07 -15.12 30.27
C LEU A 950 -24.67 -16.47 30.88
N LEU A 951 -23.45 -16.94 30.57
CA LEU A 951 -22.91 -18.20 31.08
C LEU A 951 -21.74 -17.91 32.03
N SER A 952 -21.77 -18.46 33.25
CA SER A 952 -20.69 -18.26 34.22
C SER A 952 -20.39 -16.78 34.47
N VAL A 953 -21.40 -16.05 34.92
CA VAL A 953 -21.28 -14.65 35.34
C VAL A 953 -21.24 -14.54 36.86
N ALA A 954 -20.76 -13.41 37.38
CA ALA A 954 -20.51 -13.16 38.80
C ALA A 954 -19.57 -14.20 39.45
N GLN A 955 -18.58 -14.69 38.71
CA GLN A 955 -17.69 -15.78 39.15
C GLN A 955 -16.66 -15.35 40.20
N LEU A 956 -16.46 -14.04 40.38
CA LEU A 956 -15.59 -13.52 41.42
C LEU A 956 -16.46 -12.99 42.56
N PRO A 957 -16.17 -13.33 43.83
CA PRO A 957 -16.98 -12.84 44.93
C PRO A 957 -16.72 -11.33 45.09
N ASN A 958 -17.78 -10.52 45.06
CA ASN A 958 -17.73 -9.07 45.23
C ASN A 958 -18.02 -8.68 46.71
N ASP A 959 -17.59 -7.49 47.13
CA ASP A 959 -17.88 -6.95 48.47
C ASP A 959 -19.39 -6.78 48.73
N SER A 960 -20.19 -6.62 47.67
CA SER A 960 -21.65 -6.65 47.80
C SER A 960 -22.08 -8.09 48.03
N LYS A 961 -22.68 -8.38 49.19
CA LYS A 961 -23.32 -9.68 49.46
C LYS A 961 -24.53 -9.98 48.54
N GLN A 962 -24.62 -9.36 47.37
CA GLN A 962 -25.67 -9.47 46.37
C GLN A 962 -24.99 -9.53 44.99
N ILE A 963 -25.28 -10.57 44.21
CA ILE A 963 -24.84 -10.74 42.82
C ILE A 963 -26.04 -10.94 41.91
N ALA A 964 -25.95 -10.46 40.67
CA ALA A 964 -27.02 -10.56 39.70
C ALA A 964 -26.55 -11.04 38.32
N GLY A 965 -27.41 -11.86 37.68
CA GLY A 965 -27.29 -12.10 36.24
C GLY A 965 -27.70 -10.84 35.48
N ILE A 966 -28.94 -10.42 35.68
CA ILE A 966 -29.52 -9.18 35.18
C ILE A 966 -30.09 -8.39 36.36
N GLN A 967 -29.60 -7.17 36.57
CA GLN A 967 -30.14 -6.24 37.55
C GLN A 967 -30.62 -4.95 36.88
N VAL A 968 -31.86 -4.58 37.19
CA VAL A 968 -32.46 -3.29 36.82
C VAL A 968 -32.92 -2.59 38.10
N ARG A 969 -32.30 -1.44 38.40
CA ARG A 969 -32.61 -0.69 39.61
C ARG A 969 -34.00 -0.04 39.54
N ALA A 970 -34.27 0.74 38.51
CA ALA A 970 -35.51 1.48 38.34
C ALA A 970 -35.93 1.50 36.87
N THR A 971 -37.17 1.12 36.56
CA THR A 971 -37.65 1.13 35.16
C THR A 971 -39.15 1.38 35.02
N LEU A 972 -39.54 1.98 33.89
CA LEU A 972 -40.91 2.12 33.40
C LEU A 972 -40.99 1.49 32.00
N ASP A 973 -41.89 0.55 31.81
CA ASP A 973 -42.03 -0.22 30.56
C ASP A 973 -40.75 -1.00 30.22
N ALA A 974 -40.55 -2.13 30.90
CA ALA A 974 -39.41 -3.00 30.68
C ALA A 974 -39.84 -4.38 30.21
N ASN A 975 -39.17 -4.87 29.17
CA ASN A 975 -39.31 -6.22 28.67
C ASN A 975 -37.97 -6.97 28.81
N ILE A 976 -37.95 -7.96 29.70
CA ILE A 976 -36.81 -8.84 29.95
C ILE A 976 -37.20 -10.22 29.44
N SER A 977 -36.86 -10.53 28.19
CA SER A 977 -37.36 -11.74 27.54
C SER A 977 -36.33 -12.60 26.82
N GLU A 978 -36.57 -13.90 26.77
CA GLU A 978 -35.76 -14.86 26.00
C GLU A 978 -34.26 -14.89 26.40
N ASN A 979 -33.92 -14.45 27.62
CA ASN A 979 -32.54 -14.50 28.09
C ASN A 979 -32.22 -15.87 28.69
N ARG A 980 -30.97 -16.30 28.51
CA ARG A 980 -30.42 -17.51 29.12
C ARG A 980 -29.38 -17.11 30.17
N ILE A 981 -29.59 -17.52 31.41
CA ILE A 981 -28.69 -17.30 32.54
C ILE A 981 -28.33 -18.66 33.13
N ALA A 982 -27.05 -19.03 33.04
CA ALA A 982 -26.56 -20.32 33.52
C ALA A 982 -25.29 -20.15 34.36
N GLN A 983 -25.13 -20.98 35.40
CA GLN A 983 -23.95 -21.02 36.26
C GLN A 983 -23.69 -19.68 36.97
N LEU A 984 -24.74 -19.08 37.56
CA LEU A 984 -24.64 -17.78 38.24
C LEU A 984 -23.89 -17.90 39.57
N GLY A 985 -22.81 -17.14 39.70
CA GLY A 985 -21.94 -17.15 40.87
C GLY A 985 -21.02 -18.37 40.92
N PRO A 986 -20.05 -18.38 41.86
CA PRO A 986 -19.13 -19.50 42.05
C PRO A 986 -19.87 -20.82 42.38
N GLN A 987 -19.40 -21.95 41.84
CA GLN A 987 -20.10 -23.23 41.97
C GLN A 987 -19.73 -24.04 43.24
N THR A 988 -18.65 -23.69 43.94
CA THR A 988 -18.24 -24.36 45.19
C THR A 988 -18.76 -23.63 46.44
N GLY A 989 -18.89 -24.35 47.56
CA GLY A 989 -19.63 -23.92 48.74
C GLY A 989 -19.02 -22.71 49.48
N ASP A 990 -19.94 -21.91 50.03
CA ASP A 990 -19.75 -20.81 51.01
C ASP A 990 -19.39 -19.40 50.48
N THR A 991 -20.16 -18.89 49.51
CA THR A 991 -20.32 -17.44 49.32
C THR A 991 -21.48 -16.94 50.18
N GLY A 992 -21.22 -16.08 51.16
CA GLY A 992 -22.25 -15.29 51.87
C GLY A 992 -23.11 -14.36 50.99
N ALA A 993 -22.93 -14.40 49.67
CA ALA A 993 -23.64 -13.59 48.70
C ALA A 993 -25.00 -14.19 48.31
N SER A 994 -26.04 -13.35 48.34
CA SER A 994 -27.37 -13.60 47.80
C SER A 994 -27.31 -13.52 46.27
N ARG A 995 -27.80 -14.55 45.59
CA ARG A 995 -27.81 -14.62 44.12
C ARG A 995 -29.19 -14.25 43.60
N ARG A 996 -29.25 -13.44 42.55
CA ARG A 996 -30.50 -13.08 41.86
C ARG A 996 -30.30 -13.24 40.36
N ALA A 997 -30.96 -14.20 39.71
CA ALA A 997 -30.76 -14.34 38.26
C ALA A 997 -31.33 -13.14 37.51
N ILE A 998 -32.58 -12.77 37.80
CA ILE A 998 -33.21 -11.54 37.31
C ILE A 998 -33.69 -10.74 38.53
N TYR A 999 -33.22 -9.50 38.64
CA TYR A 999 -33.56 -8.61 39.72
C TYR A 999 -34.07 -7.26 39.22
N VAL A 1000 -35.35 -6.98 39.47
CA VAL A 1000 -35.95 -5.67 39.25
C VAL A 1000 -36.30 -5.08 40.61
N LEU A 1001 -35.57 -4.05 41.02
CA LEU A 1001 -35.75 -3.45 42.35
C LEU A 1001 -36.99 -2.54 42.40
N LEU A 1002 -37.19 -1.69 41.39
CA LEU A 1002 -38.35 -0.80 41.26
C LEU A 1002 -38.81 -0.78 39.80
N GLY A 1003 -39.96 -1.39 39.51
CA GLY A 1003 -40.57 -1.39 38.18
C GLY A 1003 -41.92 -0.70 38.14
N MET A 1004 -42.28 -0.19 36.96
CA MET A 1004 -43.67 0.12 36.58
C MET A 1004 -43.87 -0.51 35.20
N ASP A 1005 -44.86 -1.39 35.08
CA ASP A 1005 -45.13 -2.16 33.85
C ASP A 1005 -43.92 -2.96 33.36
N VAL A 1006 -43.77 -4.17 33.92
CA VAL A 1006 -42.62 -5.04 33.65
C VAL A 1006 -43.10 -6.38 33.12
N ARG A 1007 -42.52 -6.81 32.00
CA ARG A 1007 -42.69 -8.13 31.41
C ARG A 1007 -41.41 -8.95 31.56
N ILE A 1008 -41.54 -10.16 32.10
CA ILE A 1008 -40.45 -11.14 32.20
C ILE A 1008 -40.94 -12.43 31.53
N ALA A 1009 -40.45 -12.68 30.31
CA ALA A 1009 -41.04 -13.71 29.44
C ALA A 1009 -40.00 -14.66 28.81
N GLY A 1010 -40.24 -15.97 28.79
CA GLY A 1010 -39.40 -16.89 27.99
C GLY A 1010 -37.96 -17.05 28.49
N ASN A 1011 -37.63 -16.61 29.71
CA ASN A 1011 -36.25 -16.67 30.20
C ASN A 1011 -35.91 -18.06 30.75
N GLN A 1012 -34.65 -18.48 30.57
CA GLN A 1012 -34.09 -19.71 31.10
C GLN A 1012 -33.05 -19.40 32.17
N VAL A 1013 -33.29 -19.83 33.40
CA VAL A 1013 -32.38 -19.71 34.54
C VAL A 1013 -32.04 -21.11 35.03
N THR A 1014 -30.77 -21.51 34.94
CA THR A 1014 -30.30 -22.82 35.39
C THR A 1014 -29.01 -22.71 36.22
N ASP A 1015 -28.80 -23.62 37.16
CA ASP A 1015 -27.56 -23.74 37.95
C ASP A 1015 -27.17 -22.43 38.67
N ALA A 1016 -28.16 -21.82 39.33
CA ALA A 1016 -28.02 -20.58 40.07
C ALA A 1016 -27.79 -20.77 41.59
N GLY A 1017 -27.51 -22.00 42.07
CA GLY A 1017 -27.17 -22.33 43.46
C GLY A 1017 -26.01 -23.33 43.58
N PRO A 1018 -25.48 -23.63 44.80
CA PRO A 1018 -25.96 -23.17 46.11
C PRO A 1018 -25.22 -21.94 46.69
N SER A 1019 -25.88 -21.19 47.59
CA SER A 1019 -25.32 -20.09 48.40
C SER A 1019 -25.53 -20.36 49.90
N VAL A 1020 -24.98 -19.55 50.83
CA VAL A 1020 -25.38 -19.62 52.27
C VAL A 1020 -26.36 -18.51 52.67
N SER A 1021 -26.51 -17.50 51.81
CA SER A 1021 -27.51 -16.43 51.95
C SER A 1021 -28.76 -16.74 51.13
N PRO A 1022 -29.96 -16.24 51.52
CA PRO A 1022 -31.16 -16.42 50.72
C PRO A 1022 -31.00 -15.92 49.29
N SER A 1023 -31.33 -16.74 48.31
CA SER A 1023 -31.15 -16.46 46.88
C SER A 1023 -32.45 -16.61 46.10
N ARG A 1024 -32.53 -15.99 44.94
CA ARG A 1024 -33.74 -15.84 44.13
C ARG A 1024 -33.45 -16.14 42.65
N GLY A 1025 -34.34 -16.86 42.00
CA GLY A 1025 -34.33 -16.95 40.54
C GLY A 1025 -34.74 -15.61 39.95
N ILE A 1026 -36.02 -15.30 40.08
CA ILE A 1026 -36.60 -14.00 39.69
C ILE A 1026 -37.03 -13.27 40.97
N MET A 1027 -36.57 -12.03 41.14
CA MET A 1027 -37.02 -11.13 42.19
C MET A 1027 -37.45 -9.80 41.57
N CYS A 1028 -38.73 -9.44 41.75
CA CYS A 1028 -39.28 -8.22 41.17
C CYS A 1028 -40.18 -7.49 42.16
N SER A 1029 -39.99 -6.18 42.24
CA SER A 1029 -40.87 -5.28 42.97
C SER A 1029 -41.38 -4.19 42.04
N VAL A 1030 -42.68 -4.23 41.76
CA VAL A 1030 -43.34 -3.41 40.74
C VAL A 1030 -44.48 -2.62 41.38
N LEU A 1031 -44.67 -1.36 41.00
CA LEU A 1031 -45.77 -0.50 41.46
C LEU A 1031 -46.97 -0.49 40.49
N GLY A 1032 -46.85 -1.15 39.34
CA GLY A 1032 -47.88 -1.29 38.31
C GLY A 1032 -48.14 -2.75 37.95
N ARG A 1033 -48.22 -3.04 36.64
CA ARG A 1033 -48.42 -4.41 36.16
C ARG A 1033 -47.11 -5.19 36.08
N LEU A 1034 -47.14 -6.44 36.51
CA LEU A 1034 -46.04 -7.40 36.36
C LEU A 1034 -46.56 -8.66 35.66
N ASP A 1035 -46.03 -8.95 34.47
CA ASP A 1035 -46.32 -10.18 33.73
C ASP A 1035 -45.08 -11.09 33.75
N VAL A 1036 -45.18 -12.27 34.38
CA VAL A 1036 -44.14 -13.31 34.42
C VAL A 1036 -44.65 -14.54 33.67
N THR A 1037 -44.19 -14.77 32.45
CA THR A 1037 -44.77 -15.80 31.56
C THR A 1037 -43.73 -16.71 30.90
N ASP A 1038 -43.99 -18.01 30.79
CA ASP A 1038 -43.15 -18.95 30.03
C ASP A 1038 -41.66 -18.97 30.47
N ASN A 1039 -41.39 -18.71 31.75
CA ASN A 1039 -40.02 -18.77 32.28
C ASN A 1039 -39.70 -20.16 32.83
N ASN A 1040 -38.47 -20.60 32.64
CA ASN A 1040 -37.93 -21.83 33.19
C ASN A 1040 -36.84 -21.50 34.21
N VAL A 1041 -37.14 -21.62 35.50
CA VAL A 1041 -36.25 -21.24 36.59
C VAL A 1041 -35.96 -22.44 37.47
N ARG A 1042 -34.71 -22.90 37.41
CA ARG A 1042 -34.24 -24.10 38.10
C ARG A 1042 -33.00 -23.77 38.90
N ARG A 1043 -33.03 -24.06 40.20
CA ARG A 1043 -31.88 -23.86 41.09
C ARG A 1043 -30.63 -24.63 40.61
N ALA A 1044 -30.80 -25.88 40.22
CA ALA A 1044 -29.78 -26.69 39.56
C ALA A 1044 -30.44 -27.74 38.65
N THR A 1045 -29.77 -28.05 37.55
CA THR A 1045 -30.23 -29.01 36.54
C THR A 1045 -30.27 -30.44 37.10
N ALA A 1046 -29.36 -30.76 38.03
CA ALA A 1046 -29.33 -32.01 38.79
C ALA A 1046 -29.26 -31.69 40.29
N PRO A 1047 -30.27 -32.07 41.10
CA PRO A 1047 -30.23 -31.87 42.55
C PRO A 1047 -29.02 -32.60 43.18
N PRO A 1048 -28.28 -31.96 44.09
CA PRO A 1048 -27.16 -32.61 44.78
C PRO A 1048 -27.64 -33.74 45.71
N ALA A 1049 -26.85 -34.82 45.80
CA ALA A 1049 -27.16 -35.98 46.63
C ALA A 1049 -27.31 -35.65 48.14
N THR A 1050 -26.66 -34.58 48.59
CA THR A 1050 -26.83 -33.98 49.92
C THR A 1050 -27.28 -32.52 49.74
N PRO A 1051 -28.58 -32.22 49.90
CA PRO A 1051 -29.09 -30.84 49.82
C PRO A 1051 -28.50 -29.96 50.91
N ASP A 1052 -28.16 -28.72 50.57
CA ASP A 1052 -27.82 -27.68 51.54
C ASP A 1052 -29.08 -27.02 52.13
N LYS A 1053 -28.94 -26.34 53.28
CA LYS A 1053 -30.03 -25.67 54.00
C LYS A 1053 -30.32 -24.22 53.54
N SER A 1054 -29.80 -23.79 52.40
CA SER A 1054 -29.97 -22.40 51.98
C SER A 1054 -31.34 -22.14 51.36
N ALA A 1055 -31.92 -20.99 51.71
CA ALA A 1055 -33.22 -20.58 51.24
C ALA A 1055 -33.14 -20.15 49.77
N TRP A 1056 -33.90 -20.80 48.90
CA TRP A 1056 -34.04 -20.45 47.49
C TRP A 1056 -35.52 -20.26 47.12
N LEU A 1057 -35.86 -19.11 46.53
CA LEU A 1057 -37.15 -18.92 45.84
C LEU A 1057 -36.89 -18.87 44.34
N ALA A 1058 -37.63 -19.65 43.58
CA ALA A 1058 -37.62 -19.51 42.13
C ALA A 1058 -38.27 -18.18 41.70
N LEU A 1059 -39.33 -17.75 42.39
CA LEU A 1059 -39.99 -16.47 42.17
C LEU A 1059 -40.32 -15.75 43.48
N LEU A 1060 -39.94 -14.48 43.56
CA LEU A 1060 -40.44 -13.50 44.52
C LEU A 1060 -40.96 -12.28 43.77
N ALA A 1061 -42.27 -12.08 43.77
CA ALA A 1061 -42.91 -11.01 43.00
C ALA A 1061 -43.79 -10.13 43.89
N THR A 1062 -43.65 -8.81 43.77
CA THR A 1062 -44.59 -7.84 44.33
C THR A 1062 -45.10 -6.88 43.26
N GLY A 1063 -46.40 -6.55 43.28
CA GLY A 1063 -47.05 -5.78 42.21
C GLY A 1063 -48.43 -5.25 42.55
N ASP A 1064 -48.93 -4.25 41.83
CA ASP A 1064 -50.35 -3.86 41.91
C ASP A 1064 -51.22 -4.94 41.24
N VAL A 1065 -50.87 -5.27 40.00
CA VAL A 1065 -51.46 -6.34 39.20
C VAL A 1065 -50.36 -7.32 38.81
N VAL A 1066 -50.44 -8.55 39.29
CA VAL A 1066 -49.44 -9.59 39.00
C VAL A 1066 -50.08 -10.72 38.19
N SER A 1067 -49.47 -11.08 37.06
CA SER A 1067 -49.85 -12.22 36.24
C SER A 1067 -48.66 -13.17 36.11
N VAL A 1068 -48.83 -14.42 36.52
CA VAL A 1068 -47.80 -15.46 36.47
C VAL A 1068 -48.39 -16.67 35.74
N GLN A 1069 -47.92 -16.93 34.52
CA GLN A 1069 -48.53 -17.90 33.60
C GLN A 1069 -47.50 -18.81 32.92
N ASP A 1070 -47.81 -20.11 32.77
CA ASP A 1070 -47.02 -21.06 31.98
C ASP A 1070 -45.54 -21.23 32.42
N ASN A 1071 -45.20 -20.95 33.69
CA ASN A 1071 -43.81 -21.03 34.15
C ASN A 1071 -43.46 -22.39 34.76
N LEU A 1072 -42.18 -22.75 34.68
CA LEU A 1072 -41.56 -23.82 35.46
C LEU A 1072 -40.69 -23.21 36.57
N PHE A 1073 -41.05 -23.49 37.82
CA PHE A 1073 -40.34 -23.03 39.02
C PHE A 1073 -39.88 -24.23 39.85
N GLU A 1074 -38.57 -24.46 39.89
CA GLU A 1074 -37.97 -25.54 40.69
C GLU A 1074 -37.07 -24.99 41.80
N SER A 1075 -37.26 -25.50 43.02
CA SER A 1075 -36.43 -25.24 44.19
C SER A 1075 -36.09 -26.54 44.92
N TYR A 1076 -35.04 -26.51 45.73
CA TYR A 1076 -34.69 -27.55 46.71
C TYR A 1076 -33.94 -26.88 47.89
N GLY A 1077 -33.91 -27.50 49.08
CA GLY A 1077 -33.21 -26.99 50.26
C GLY A 1077 -34.09 -26.30 51.31
N GLY A 1078 -33.53 -26.03 52.49
CA GLY A 1078 -34.27 -25.61 53.69
C GLY A 1078 -34.89 -24.21 53.61
N ALA A 1079 -36.21 -24.13 53.82
CA ALA A 1079 -36.93 -22.86 53.93
C ALA A 1079 -36.67 -22.18 55.29
N THR A 1080 -36.62 -20.84 55.31
CA THR A 1080 -36.56 -20.05 56.55
C THR A 1080 -37.98 -19.59 56.94
N PRO A 1081 -38.26 -19.36 58.23
CA PRO A 1081 -39.58 -18.90 58.69
C PRO A 1081 -40.06 -17.60 58.04
N SER A 1082 -39.14 -16.82 57.46
CA SER A 1082 -39.41 -15.53 56.83
C SER A 1082 -39.89 -15.63 55.38
N PHE A 1083 -39.63 -16.76 54.70
CA PHE A 1083 -39.94 -16.96 53.28
C PHE A 1083 -40.21 -18.45 53.00
N PRO A 1084 -41.43 -18.95 53.27
CA PRO A 1084 -41.75 -20.35 53.09
C PRO A 1084 -42.07 -20.66 51.62
N GLY A 1085 -41.28 -21.52 50.97
CA GLY A 1085 -41.63 -22.17 49.70
C GLY A 1085 -40.73 -21.91 48.51
N THR A 1086 -41.27 -22.12 47.30
CA THR A 1086 -40.61 -21.96 45.98
C THR A 1086 -41.04 -20.68 45.28
N VAL A 1087 -42.31 -20.30 45.44
CA VAL A 1087 -42.93 -19.10 44.85
C VAL A 1087 -43.63 -18.30 45.93
N VAL A 1088 -43.33 -17.00 45.99
CA VAL A 1088 -44.03 -16.05 46.86
C VAL A 1088 -44.46 -14.85 46.03
N ILE A 1089 -45.75 -14.52 46.09
CA ILE A 1089 -46.35 -13.38 45.40
C ILE A 1089 -47.10 -12.52 46.41
N ALA A 1090 -46.81 -11.22 46.44
CA ALA A 1090 -47.60 -10.24 47.19
C ALA A 1090 -48.11 -9.16 46.24
N SER A 1091 -49.40 -9.26 45.87
CA SER A 1091 -50.08 -8.30 45.02
C SER A 1091 -51.01 -7.40 45.83
N ILE A 1092 -51.05 -6.11 45.51
CA ILE A 1092 -51.93 -5.15 46.19
C ILE A 1092 -53.38 -5.28 45.70
N GLN A 1093 -53.61 -5.60 44.43
CA GLN A 1093 -54.97 -5.69 43.85
C GLN A 1093 -55.30 -7.10 43.34
N THR A 1094 -54.72 -7.50 42.21
CA THR A 1094 -55.14 -8.72 41.52
C THR A 1094 -53.96 -9.61 41.17
N CYS A 1095 -54.06 -10.89 41.49
CA CYS A 1095 -53.09 -11.91 41.10
C CYS A 1095 -53.74 -12.97 40.20
N THR A 1096 -53.21 -13.17 38.99
CA THR A 1096 -53.49 -14.35 38.15
C THR A 1096 -52.31 -15.30 38.23
N PHE A 1097 -52.55 -16.53 38.63
CA PHE A 1097 -51.55 -17.60 38.74
C PHE A 1097 -52.07 -18.82 38.00
N SER A 1098 -51.68 -19.01 36.75
CA SER A 1098 -52.25 -20.05 35.88
C SER A 1098 -51.22 -20.93 35.17
N ASP A 1099 -51.54 -22.22 35.04
CA ASP A 1099 -50.79 -23.17 34.22
C ASP A 1099 -49.29 -23.32 34.58
N ASN A 1100 -48.92 -22.96 35.81
CA ASN A 1100 -47.55 -23.04 36.30
C ASN A 1100 -47.22 -24.44 36.86
N GLN A 1101 -45.96 -24.83 36.75
CA GLN A 1101 -45.40 -26.01 37.40
C GLN A 1101 -44.43 -25.58 38.49
N CYS A 1102 -44.75 -25.86 39.76
CA CYS A 1102 -43.94 -25.50 40.90
C CYS A 1102 -43.51 -26.75 41.67
N PHE A 1103 -42.21 -26.97 41.77
CA PHE A 1103 -41.61 -28.14 42.41
C PHE A 1103 -40.69 -27.71 43.56
N LEU A 1104 -40.93 -28.27 44.74
CA LEU A 1104 -40.03 -28.22 45.89
C LEU A 1104 -39.45 -29.62 46.13
N ASP A 1105 -38.28 -29.87 45.57
CA ASP A 1105 -37.60 -31.17 45.66
C ASP A 1105 -36.64 -31.20 46.86
N ASP A 1106 -37.16 -31.34 48.09
CA ASP A 1106 -36.34 -31.49 49.32
C ASP A 1106 -36.39 -32.94 49.86
N PRO A 1107 -35.35 -33.77 49.64
CA PRO A 1107 -35.32 -35.14 50.15
C PRO A 1107 -35.07 -35.25 51.67
N ASN A 1108 -34.65 -34.17 52.35
CA ASN A 1108 -34.36 -34.14 53.79
C ASN A 1108 -35.34 -33.23 54.53
N ASN A 1109 -36.60 -33.66 54.58
CA ASN A 1109 -37.76 -33.02 55.19
C ASN A 1109 -37.44 -32.02 56.33
N SER A 1110 -37.40 -30.73 55.99
CA SER A 1110 -37.16 -29.62 56.92
C SER A 1110 -38.42 -29.17 57.68
N GLY A 1111 -39.56 -29.88 57.51
CA GLY A 1111 -40.82 -29.60 58.21
C GLY A 1111 -41.66 -28.47 57.59
N LEU A 1112 -41.31 -28.01 56.38
CA LEU A 1112 -42.05 -27.00 55.63
C LEU A 1112 -42.53 -27.59 54.29
N ASP A 1113 -43.82 -27.92 54.19
CA ASP A 1113 -44.45 -28.51 52.99
C ASP A 1113 -45.05 -27.46 52.02
N LEU A 1114 -44.92 -26.16 52.34
CA LEU A 1114 -45.45 -25.06 51.53
C LEU A 1114 -44.58 -24.82 50.29
N VAL A 1115 -45.20 -24.75 49.11
CA VAL A 1115 -44.50 -24.52 47.83
C VAL A 1115 -44.85 -23.16 47.23
N VAL A 1116 -46.13 -22.74 47.33
CA VAL A 1116 -46.63 -21.50 46.74
C VAL A 1116 -47.40 -20.70 47.78
N GLU A 1117 -47.05 -19.44 47.96
CA GLU A 1117 -47.80 -18.47 48.76
C GLU A 1117 -48.18 -17.26 47.90
N ILE A 1118 -49.47 -16.90 47.90
CA ILE A 1118 -50.00 -15.76 47.16
C ILE A 1118 -50.85 -14.91 48.09
N GLU A 1119 -50.53 -13.64 48.21
CA GLU A 1119 -51.33 -12.63 48.91
C GLU A 1119 -51.88 -11.62 47.89
N ALA A 1120 -53.20 -11.45 47.78
CA ALA A 1120 -53.83 -10.40 46.97
C ALA A 1120 -55.31 -10.16 47.35
N LEU A 1121 -55.87 -9.00 46.99
CA LEU A 1121 -57.31 -8.71 47.19
C LEU A 1121 -58.22 -9.57 46.29
N SER A 1122 -57.75 -9.93 45.10
CA SER A 1122 -58.43 -10.84 44.16
C SER A 1122 -57.45 -11.83 43.56
N ILE A 1123 -57.76 -13.12 43.63
CA ILE A 1123 -56.85 -14.19 43.19
C ILE A 1123 -57.56 -15.12 42.21
N ILE A 1124 -56.92 -15.38 41.07
CA ILE A 1124 -57.29 -16.44 40.14
C ILE A 1124 -56.15 -17.45 40.11
N ALA A 1125 -56.38 -18.65 40.64
CA ALA A 1125 -55.43 -19.76 40.63
C ALA A 1125 -56.00 -20.92 39.79
N MET A 1126 -55.48 -21.17 38.59
CA MET A 1126 -56.02 -22.23 37.71
C MET A 1126 -54.97 -23.10 37.02
N GLY A 1127 -55.25 -24.39 36.84
CA GLY A 1127 -54.41 -25.28 36.03
C GLY A 1127 -52.99 -25.52 36.55
N ASN A 1128 -52.65 -25.13 37.78
CA ASN A 1128 -51.29 -25.24 38.29
C ASN A 1128 -50.95 -26.64 38.79
N ARG A 1129 -49.69 -27.06 38.64
CA ARG A 1129 -49.13 -28.28 39.22
C ARG A 1129 -48.13 -27.91 40.32
N VAL A 1130 -48.50 -28.15 41.58
CA VAL A 1130 -47.69 -27.78 42.74
C VAL A 1130 -47.31 -29.01 43.55
N LYS A 1131 -46.03 -29.36 43.56
CA LYS A 1131 -45.53 -30.58 44.21
C LYS A 1131 -44.53 -30.25 45.30
N GLY A 1132 -44.90 -30.56 46.54
CA GLY A 1132 -44.01 -30.52 47.71
C GLY A 1132 -43.41 -31.89 48.06
N PRO A 1133 -42.50 -31.95 49.05
CA PRO A 1133 -41.90 -33.19 49.54
C PRO A 1133 -42.96 -34.14 50.14
N ALA A 1134 -42.69 -35.45 50.11
CA ALA A 1134 -43.59 -36.46 50.69
C ALA A 1134 -43.44 -36.45 52.22
N SER A 1135 -44.46 -35.98 52.95
CA SER A 1135 -44.41 -35.95 54.41
C SER A 1135 -44.33 -37.37 55.01
N GLY A 1136 -43.30 -37.60 55.82
CA GLY A 1136 -43.27 -38.68 56.79
C GLY A 1136 -44.17 -38.32 57.97
N VAL A 1137 -45.41 -38.80 57.95
CA VAL A 1137 -46.39 -38.91 59.04
C VAL A 1137 -46.03 -38.14 60.33
N VAL A 1138 -46.55 -36.92 60.48
CA VAL A 1138 -46.69 -36.27 61.80
C VAL A 1138 -48.17 -36.09 62.11
N ALA A 1139 -48.58 -36.49 63.30
CA ALA A 1139 -49.96 -36.79 63.69
C ALA A 1139 -50.89 -35.57 63.93
N ASN A 1140 -50.59 -34.39 63.39
CA ASN A 1140 -51.49 -33.23 63.38
C ASN A 1140 -51.41 -32.61 61.98
N ALA A 1141 -52.55 -32.41 61.32
CA ALA A 1141 -52.74 -32.07 59.91
C ALA A 1141 -51.51 -31.39 59.22
N PRO A 1142 -50.93 -32.01 58.18
CA PRO A 1142 -49.78 -31.43 57.49
C PRO A 1142 -50.12 -30.11 56.79
N PRO A 1143 -49.18 -29.14 56.70
CA PRO A 1143 -49.42 -27.85 56.07
C PRO A 1143 -49.69 -27.98 54.56
N PRO A 1144 -50.53 -27.09 53.98
CA PRO A 1144 -50.91 -27.14 52.57
C PRO A 1144 -49.75 -26.82 51.63
N SER A 1145 -49.76 -27.38 50.41
CA SER A 1145 -48.73 -27.08 49.40
C SER A 1145 -48.90 -25.71 48.75
N MET A 1146 -50.11 -25.13 48.82
CA MET A 1146 -50.42 -23.80 48.31
C MET A 1146 -51.28 -23.02 49.32
N ILE A 1147 -50.91 -21.78 49.62
CA ILE A 1147 -51.68 -20.85 50.46
C ILE A 1147 -52.07 -19.62 49.65
N LEU A 1148 -53.35 -19.27 49.71
CA LEU A 1148 -53.93 -18.05 49.12
C LEU A 1148 -54.46 -17.15 50.24
N VAL A 1149 -53.82 -16.00 50.46
CA VAL A 1149 -54.16 -15.02 51.49
C VAL A 1149 -54.93 -13.86 50.85
N VAL A 1150 -56.11 -13.54 51.40
CA VAL A 1150 -56.94 -12.41 50.91
C VAL A 1150 -57.21 -11.42 52.04
N PRO A 1151 -56.46 -10.31 52.10
CA PRO A 1151 -56.61 -9.32 53.16
C PRO A 1151 -57.95 -8.55 53.06
N GLY A 1152 -58.71 -8.45 54.15
CA GLY A 1152 -59.64 -7.33 54.38
C GLY A 1152 -61.02 -7.35 53.70
N GLY A 1153 -61.66 -8.49 53.45
CA GLY A 1153 -63.01 -8.51 52.86
C GLY A 1153 -63.97 -9.59 53.40
N ASP A 1154 -65.22 -9.19 53.70
CA ASP A 1154 -66.34 -10.10 54.06
C ASP A 1154 -66.79 -11.02 52.88
N LYS A 1155 -66.25 -10.80 51.67
CA LYS A 1155 -66.50 -11.56 50.43
C LYS A 1155 -65.22 -11.67 49.59
N PRO A 1156 -64.31 -12.60 49.88
CA PRO A 1156 -63.06 -12.75 49.12
C PRO A 1156 -63.33 -13.09 47.65
N ALA A 1157 -62.68 -12.37 46.71
CA ALA A 1157 -62.78 -12.61 45.27
C ALA A 1157 -61.72 -13.61 44.81
N VAL A 1158 -61.92 -14.90 45.12
CA VAL A 1158 -60.97 -15.98 44.81
C VAL A 1158 -61.60 -17.02 43.89
N THR A 1159 -60.89 -17.39 42.83
CA THR A 1159 -61.23 -18.51 41.95
C THR A 1159 -60.11 -19.55 41.96
N VAL A 1160 -60.42 -20.79 42.33
CA VAL A 1160 -59.47 -21.92 42.36
C VAL A 1160 -60.03 -23.06 41.50
N ILE A 1161 -59.42 -23.38 40.35
CA ILE A 1161 -59.95 -24.37 39.40
C ILE A 1161 -58.83 -25.23 38.79
N GLY A 1162 -58.97 -26.56 38.81
CA GLY A 1162 -58.11 -27.45 38.03
C GLY A 1162 -56.65 -27.56 38.49
N ASN A 1163 -56.34 -27.16 39.72
CA ASN A 1163 -54.98 -27.26 40.28
C ASN A 1163 -54.70 -28.66 40.84
N ILE A 1164 -53.47 -29.16 40.67
CA ILE A 1164 -52.97 -30.44 41.19
C ILE A 1164 -51.91 -30.16 42.25
N THR A 1165 -52.19 -30.51 43.52
CA THR A 1165 -51.29 -30.23 44.66
C THR A 1165 -50.97 -31.46 45.49
N THR A 1166 -49.76 -31.59 46.06
CA THR A 1166 -49.42 -32.72 46.96
C THR A 1166 -50.22 -32.72 48.27
N MET A 1167 -50.32 -31.57 48.95
CA MET A 1167 -50.89 -31.46 50.31
C MET A 1167 -52.11 -30.51 50.38
N GLY A 1168 -52.78 -30.28 49.25
CA GLY A 1168 -53.98 -29.42 49.18
C GLY A 1168 -53.69 -27.92 49.07
N ILE A 1169 -54.77 -27.14 49.05
CA ILE A 1169 -54.78 -25.68 48.90
C ILE A 1169 -55.53 -25.09 50.09
N GLN A 1170 -54.95 -24.11 50.77
CA GLN A 1170 -55.61 -23.36 51.84
C GLN A 1170 -55.92 -21.94 51.38
N VAL A 1171 -57.16 -21.50 51.60
CA VAL A 1171 -57.57 -20.11 51.38
C VAL A 1171 -57.80 -19.44 52.75
N GLN A 1172 -57.09 -18.33 53.01
CA GLN A 1172 -57.15 -17.58 54.27
C GLN A 1172 -57.80 -16.19 54.08
N PRO A 1173 -59.13 -16.08 54.20
CA PRO A 1173 -59.83 -14.79 54.24
C PRO A 1173 -60.02 -14.29 55.69
N SER A 1174 -59.97 -12.98 55.90
CA SER A 1174 -60.40 -12.37 57.16
C SER A 1174 -61.95 -12.42 57.27
N GLY A 1175 -62.49 -13.42 57.98
CA GLY A 1175 -63.93 -13.57 58.25
C GLY A 1175 -64.63 -14.57 57.32
N MET A 1176 -64.65 -15.87 57.65
CA MET A 1176 -65.36 -16.88 56.86
C MET A 1176 -66.84 -17.03 57.29
N PRO A 1177 -67.80 -16.98 56.35
CA PRO A 1177 -69.13 -17.58 56.55
C PRO A 1177 -69.06 -19.11 56.43
N ALA A 1178 -69.85 -19.83 57.24
CA ALA A 1178 -69.82 -21.30 57.37
C ALA A 1178 -70.00 -22.11 56.07
N ALA A 1179 -70.48 -21.49 54.99
CA ALA A 1179 -70.74 -22.13 53.70
C ALA A 1179 -69.47 -22.37 52.85
N MET A 1180 -68.34 -21.69 53.13
CA MET A 1180 -67.08 -21.85 52.37
C MET A 1180 -66.08 -22.84 53.02
N ALA A 1181 -66.43 -23.42 54.17
CA ALA A 1181 -65.65 -24.49 54.81
C ALA A 1181 -65.34 -25.73 53.94
N PRO A 1182 -66.14 -26.13 52.92
CA PRO A 1182 -65.84 -27.33 52.12
C PRO A 1182 -64.65 -27.20 51.16
N LEU A 1183 -64.17 -25.98 50.86
CA LEU A 1183 -62.98 -25.76 50.02
C LEU A 1183 -61.66 -26.02 50.78
N ASN A 1184 -61.72 -26.29 52.09
CA ASN A 1184 -60.58 -26.54 52.99
C ASN A 1184 -60.33 -28.05 53.25
N ILE A 1185 -60.75 -28.96 52.38
CA ILE A 1185 -60.63 -30.40 52.65
C ILE A 1185 -59.66 -31.08 51.68
N THR A 1186 -58.44 -31.34 52.15
CA THR A 1186 -57.74 -32.59 51.82
C THR A 1186 -57.76 -33.49 53.04
N ALA A 1187 -58.11 -34.75 52.79
CA ALA A 1187 -58.03 -35.87 53.73
C ALA A 1187 -56.58 -36.21 54.08
#